data_AF-A0AA46AJU4-F1
#
_entry.id   AF-A0AA46AJU4-F1
#
_cell.length_a   1.000
_cell.length_b   1.000
_cell.length_c   1.000
_cell.angle_alpha   90.00
_cell.angle_beta   90.00
_cell.angle_gamma   90.00
#
_symmetry.space_group_name_H-M   'P 1'
#
loop_
_entity.id
_entity.type
_entity.pdbx_description
1 polymer ?
#
loop_
_entity_poly.entity_id
_entity_poly.type
_entity_poly.pdbx_seq_one_letter_code
_entity_poly.pdbx_strand_id
1 'polypeptide(L)'
;MKEFKSDFMRAWIQSYNQYNRFEFFEFQIDLSKGKHMLYDKVAEVSFEDDDLKKQYYREIEGYFLNDAQYRTKYNLEIYGDLVRIRKQFLPGINRMNDFKRNHGNISLTEIAFYNIDENKRNSLRLVWEENRCLPTFRGKPLLIVSEHYQQLELMLRYLEKIGATHSISVLVKVHEVINEPTYEELLHLVRRFDKLEIDIQLDQSDEPYINPAHPSFGQQERLTILLGELSLYRVNDIPGDKLIIGNALNPYSQGFTNLFEVYGDGVHPFLAYIKKNEFAYKNCTMVEKGAYSLYHYAHQLHENDKRLASNYYEYDMQHTPSLPSQISLYHRANPPLQYAKAVIHPKELQHVTFVSPYQTQKDLVYPRAYFKNKSGDYVYLNGLYFYTEKLRDEYNAGISPKEKKLTLKNFYMDYLYYQEGIELPPLFNKAFVGITRDGDVIAGNRVINKAKIKLLNSTYELEESQINPMDGEQAVFLMTPFDGNSAEKMKNRYNLVFINNVLQDFFYGTRTVPPTAIVLSFKYFDFNLISEMATVSMHMEIDYPKDIPKSTWDQVVVAAGGGTFLYKNGENLVETYAKQLSNFENEGWLHENSLKSQETIVHEFKRGPRSVIGKTLAGEMLLYSFSGRIKESEGVRFDEVVVHVLREHQDLDWLVNLDGGASSCLGYASQGVFTELNIPCASKYNATGMVRPVNSFFVFQLKCNQENKK
;
A
#
# COMPACT_ATOMS: atom_id res chain seq x y z
N MET A 1 -6.32 27.24 -11.02
CA MET A 1 -6.34 26.28 -9.89
C MET A 1 -6.13 24.89 -10.46
N LYS A 2 -4.92 24.35 -10.37
CA LYS A 2 -4.63 22.94 -10.68
C LYS A 2 -4.62 22.21 -9.34
N GLU A 3 -5.56 21.29 -9.17
CA GLU A 3 -5.80 20.56 -7.92
C GLU A 3 -4.65 19.59 -7.61
N PHE A 4 -4.29 19.56 -6.32
CA PHE A 4 -3.27 18.74 -5.68
C PHE A 4 -3.65 17.25 -5.72
N LYS A 5 -2.70 16.32 -5.91
CA LYS A 5 -3.00 14.88 -6.14
C LYS A 5 -3.13 14.01 -4.88
N SER A 6 -2.83 14.54 -3.70
CA SER A 6 -2.77 13.81 -2.42
C SER A 6 -3.45 14.50 -1.24
N ASP A 7 -3.74 15.77 -1.40
CA ASP A 7 -4.74 16.48 -0.63
C ASP A 7 -6.00 16.32 -1.44
N PHE A 8 -6.80 15.33 -1.06
CA PHE A 8 -8.05 15.02 -1.72
C PHE A 8 -9.19 15.42 -0.79
N MET A 9 -10.23 15.99 -1.37
CA MET A 9 -11.49 16.13 -0.66
C MET A 9 -11.96 14.73 -0.25
N ARG A 10 -12.33 14.53 1.02
CA ARG A 10 -12.70 13.20 1.53
C ARG A 10 -13.84 12.55 0.74
N ALA A 11 -14.75 13.34 0.20
CA ALA A 11 -15.82 12.88 -0.68
C ALA A 11 -15.32 12.17 -1.95
N TRP A 12 -14.09 12.44 -2.41
CA TRP A 12 -13.50 11.87 -3.62
C TRP A 12 -12.83 10.51 -3.41
N ILE A 13 -12.41 10.18 -2.19
CA ILE A 13 -11.92 8.83 -1.87
C ILE A 13 -13.08 7.96 -1.45
N GLN A 14 -13.80 7.45 -2.45
CA GLN A 14 -14.82 6.44 -2.23
C GLN A 14 -14.16 5.06 -2.06
N SER A 15 -13.60 4.80 -0.89
CA SER A 15 -13.27 3.44 -0.48
C SER A 15 -13.94 3.12 0.86
N TYR A 16 -14.64 1.98 0.87
CA TYR A 16 -15.62 1.56 1.87
C TYR A 16 -15.16 1.60 3.33
N ASN A 17 -13.86 1.46 3.56
CA ASN A 17 -13.28 1.37 4.90
C ASN A 17 -12.36 2.55 5.26
N GLN A 18 -12.11 3.47 4.32
CA GLN A 18 -11.28 4.66 4.55
C GLN A 18 -12.10 5.90 4.95
N TYR A 19 -13.44 5.87 4.82
CA TYR A 19 -14.28 6.98 5.25
C TYR A 19 -14.14 7.32 6.73
N ASN A 20 -13.84 6.31 7.55
CA ASN A 20 -13.79 6.43 8.99
C ASN A 20 -12.40 6.12 9.55
N ARG A 21 -11.39 5.96 8.69
CA ARG A 21 -10.00 5.73 9.10
C ARG A 21 -9.13 6.88 8.64
N PHE A 22 -8.49 7.52 9.59
CA PHE A 22 -7.67 8.68 9.35
C PHE A 22 -6.36 8.52 10.11
N GLU A 23 -5.25 8.72 9.41
CA GLU A 23 -3.94 8.83 10.01
C GLU A 23 -3.38 10.17 9.55
N PHE A 24 -3.34 11.13 10.48
CA PHE A 24 -2.87 12.50 10.23
C PHE A 24 -1.75 12.82 11.21
N PHE A 25 -0.49 12.83 10.78
CA PHE A 25 0.64 13.21 11.64
C PHE A 25 0.62 12.47 12.99
N GLU A 26 0.29 13.13 14.09
CA GLU A 26 0.18 12.55 15.43
C GLU A 26 -1.15 11.86 15.74
N PHE A 27 -2.16 12.00 14.88
CA PHE A 27 -3.50 11.42 15.03
C PHE A 27 -3.64 10.08 14.32
N GLN A 28 -4.19 9.09 15.02
CA GLN A 28 -4.73 7.85 14.47
C GLN A 28 -6.20 7.71 14.89
N ILE A 29 -7.09 7.74 13.92
CA ILE A 29 -8.54 7.71 14.09
C ILE A 29 -9.08 6.52 13.30
N ASP A 30 -9.82 5.63 13.95
CA ASP A 30 -10.54 4.52 13.33
C ASP A 30 -11.95 4.42 13.94
N LEU A 31 -12.92 4.95 13.22
CA LEU A 31 -14.36 4.92 13.50
C LEU A 31 -15.08 3.90 12.59
N SER A 32 -14.36 2.94 12.01
CA SER A 32 -14.94 1.93 11.12
C SER A 32 -15.82 0.94 11.91
N LYS A 33 -16.75 0.26 11.24
CA LYS A 33 -17.76 -0.59 11.90
C LYS A 33 -17.11 -1.65 12.81
N GLY A 34 -17.33 -1.52 14.12
CA GLY A 34 -16.77 -2.41 15.15
C GLY A 34 -15.42 -2.00 15.73
N LYS A 35 -14.85 -0.87 15.28
CA LYS A 35 -13.66 -0.24 15.87
C LYS A 35 -13.97 1.20 16.24
N HIS A 36 -13.52 1.60 17.41
CA HIS A 36 -13.59 2.96 17.88
C HIS A 36 -12.27 3.31 18.56
N MET A 37 -11.32 3.74 17.74
CA MET A 37 -9.97 4.11 18.17
C MET A 37 -9.75 5.58 17.84
N LEU A 38 -9.44 6.36 18.87
CA LEU A 38 -8.99 7.73 18.75
C LEU A 38 -7.69 7.82 19.52
N TYR A 39 -6.62 8.18 18.82
CA TYR A 39 -5.30 8.30 19.39
C TYR A 39 -4.65 9.57 18.87
N ASP A 40 -4.15 10.39 19.78
CA ASP A 40 -3.34 11.55 19.49
C ASP A 40 -2.09 11.48 20.36
N LYS A 41 -0.95 11.24 19.72
CA LYS A 41 0.34 11.07 20.39
C LYS A 41 0.69 12.24 21.32
N VAL A 42 0.30 13.46 20.96
CA VAL A 42 0.57 14.67 21.77
C VAL A 42 -0.34 14.68 23.00
N ALA A 43 -1.63 14.44 22.81
CA ALA A 43 -2.59 14.34 23.91
C ALA A 43 -2.19 13.24 24.91
N GLU A 44 -1.70 12.10 24.42
CA GLU A 44 -1.30 10.98 25.28
C GLU A 44 -0.21 11.33 26.29
N VAL A 45 0.69 12.25 25.95
CA VAL A 45 1.82 12.63 26.81
C VAL A 45 1.61 13.94 27.55
N SER A 46 0.62 14.75 27.16
CA SER A 46 0.46 16.11 27.67
C SER A 46 -0.76 16.33 28.57
N PHE A 47 -1.76 15.44 28.57
CA PHE A 47 -2.84 15.51 29.54
C PHE A 47 -2.41 14.91 30.88
N GLU A 48 -2.43 15.72 31.94
CA GLU A 48 -2.30 15.26 33.33
C GLU A 48 -3.66 14.83 33.93
N ASP A 49 -4.77 15.33 33.38
CA ASP A 49 -6.14 15.04 33.81
C ASP A 49 -6.84 14.10 32.81
N ASP A 50 -7.13 12.87 33.27
CA ASP A 50 -7.79 11.82 32.49
C ASP A 50 -9.22 12.19 32.06
N ASP A 51 -9.95 12.97 32.84
CA ASP A 51 -11.31 13.35 32.51
C ASP A 51 -11.34 14.46 31.46
N LEU A 52 -10.40 15.40 31.51
CA LEU A 52 -10.20 16.39 30.47
C LEU A 52 -9.77 15.73 29.14
N LYS A 53 -8.88 14.73 29.21
CA LYS A 53 -8.47 13.91 28.06
C LYS A 53 -9.64 13.16 27.43
N LYS A 54 -10.54 12.59 28.24
CA LYS A 54 -11.78 11.95 27.74
C LYS A 54 -12.70 12.95 27.05
N GLN A 55 -12.84 14.17 27.59
CA GLN A 55 -13.65 15.22 26.96
C GLN A 55 -13.05 15.63 25.60
N TYR A 56 -11.73 15.78 25.53
CA TYR A 56 -11.02 16.04 24.28
C TYR A 56 -11.30 15.00 23.19
N TYR A 57 -11.18 13.71 23.52
CA TYR A 57 -11.46 12.65 22.54
C TYR A 57 -12.93 12.58 22.12
N ARG A 58 -13.88 12.92 23.00
CA ARG A 58 -15.30 13.06 22.62
C ARG A 58 -15.52 14.19 21.62
N GLU A 59 -14.77 15.28 21.72
CA GLU A 59 -14.87 16.38 20.76
C GLU A 59 -14.34 15.96 19.38
N ILE A 60 -13.21 15.23 19.34
CA ILE A 60 -12.71 14.63 18.09
C ILE A 60 -13.74 13.65 17.51
N GLU A 61 -14.31 12.77 18.34
CA GLU A 61 -15.36 11.85 17.91
C GLU A 61 -16.55 12.61 17.32
N GLY A 62 -17.01 13.64 18.03
CA GLY A 62 -18.10 14.51 17.60
C GLY A 62 -17.84 15.17 16.25
N TYR A 63 -16.61 15.63 16.01
CA TYR A 63 -16.20 16.18 14.71
C TYR A 63 -16.42 15.20 13.56
N PHE A 64 -16.13 13.90 13.73
CA PHE A 64 -16.31 12.92 12.65
C PHE A 64 -17.70 12.27 12.57
N LEU A 65 -18.42 12.18 13.69
CA LEU A 65 -19.73 11.53 13.72
C LEU A 65 -20.88 12.52 13.48
N ASN A 66 -20.73 13.76 13.93
CA ASN A 66 -21.83 14.73 13.94
C ASN A 66 -21.67 15.84 12.89
N ASP A 67 -20.44 16.15 12.46
CA ASP A 67 -20.22 17.14 11.41
C ASP A 67 -20.11 16.46 10.04
N ALA A 68 -21.11 16.66 9.17
CA ALA A 68 -21.03 16.14 7.79
C ALA A 68 -19.99 16.90 6.93
N GLN A 69 -19.52 18.07 7.37
CA GLN A 69 -18.67 18.97 6.59
C GLN A 69 -17.23 18.47 6.44
N TYR A 70 -16.69 17.64 7.33
CA TYR A 70 -15.34 17.09 7.11
C TYR A 70 -15.26 16.26 5.81
N ARG A 71 -16.39 15.73 5.34
CA ARG A 71 -16.46 15.00 4.06
C ARG A 71 -16.15 15.89 2.86
N THR A 72 -16.42 17.19 2.96
CA THR A 72 -16.12 18.18 1.92
C THR A 72 -14.79 18.88 2.15
N LYS A 73 -14.04 18.48 3.19
CA LYS A 73 -12.72 19.03 3.49
C LYS A 73 -11.61 18.15 2.93
N TYR A 74 -10.51 18.82 2.64
CA TYR A 74 -9.20 18.28 2.32
C TYR A 74 -8.52 17.70 3.58
N ASN A 75 -7.54 16.82 3.41
CA ASN A 75 -6.87 16.17 4.56
C ASN A 75 -6.17 17.19 5.45
N LEU A 76 -5.56 18.20 4.85
CA LEU A 76 -4.87 19.26 5.60
C LEU A 76 -5.84 20.14 6.37
N GLU A 77 -7.02 20.40 5.82
CA GLU A 77 -8.08 21.15 6.51
C GLU A 77 -8.60 20.37 7.72
N ILE A 78 -8.82 19.05 7.57
CA ILE A 78 -9.22 18.17 8.66
C ILE A 78 -8.14 18.13 9.74
N TYR A 79 -6.88 17.96 9.37
CA TYR A 79 -5.78 18.01 10.33
C TYR A 79 -5.76 19.34 11.08
N GLY A 80 -5.91 20.47 10.38
CA GLY A 80 -6.00 21.80 10.99
C GLY A 80 -7.16 21.94 11.98
N ASP A 81 -8.31 21.32 11.70
CA ASP A 81 -9.45 21.28 12.63
C ASP A 81 -9.15 20.44 13.88
N LEU A 82 -8.58 19.25 13.73
CA LEU A 82 -8.23 18.37 14.87
C LEU A 82 -7.21 19.04 15.80
N VAL A 83 -6.23 19.69 15.20
CA VAL A 83 -5.24 20.56 15.85
C VAL A 83 -5.93 21.68 16.64
N ARG A 84 -6.92 22.36 16.04
CA ARG A 84 -7.68 23.42 16.70
C ARG A 84 -8.47 22.89 17.90
N ILE A 85 -9.09 21.71 17.77
CA ILE A 85 -9.75 21.03 18.88
C ILE A 85 -8.75 20.78 20.01
N ARG A 86 -7.55 20.23 19.74
CA ARG A 86 -6.53 20.01 20.78
C ARG A 86 -6.16 21.28 21.53
N LYS A 87 -5.96 22.41 20.83
CA LYS A 87 -5.60 23.69 21.46
C LYS A 87 -6.64 24.19 22.47
N GLN A 88 -7.93 23.92 22.24
CA GLN A 88 -8.99 24.30 23.17
C GLN A 88 -8.84 23.62 24.53
N PHE A 89 -8.30 22.39 24.55
CA PHE A 89 -8.10 21.61 25.76
C PHE A 89 -6.67 21.71 26.33
N LEU A 90 -5.68 22.05 25.50
CA LEU A 90 -4.25 22.13 25.86
C LEU A 90 -3.60 23.44 25.40
N PRO A 91 -4.04 24.61 25.91
CA PRO A 91 -3.55 25.92 25.45
C PRO A 91 -2.06 26.20 25.76
N GLY A 92 -1.43 25.41 26.64
CA GLY A 92 -0.04 25.58 27.08
C GLY A 92 1.02 24.77 26.29
N ILE A 93 0.63 23.90 25.37
CA ILE A 93 1.57 22.99 24.67
C ILE A 93 2.57 23.69 23.75
N ASN A 94 2.32 24.93 23.35
CA ASN A 94 3.29 25.74 22.61
C ASN A 94 4.55 26.11 23.43
N ARG A 95 4.62 25.75 24.73
CA ARG A 95 5.79 26.00 25.58
C ARG A 95 6.67 24.78 25.87
N MET A 96 6.55 23.69 25.12
CA MET A 96 7.56 22.62 25.19
C MET A 96 8.67 22.82 24.15
N ASN A 97 9.65 23.63 24.51
CA ASN A 97 11.07 23.21 24.59
C ASN A 97 11.94 24.47 24.70
N ASP A 98 12.25 24.85 25.94
CA ASP A 98 13.42 25.67 26.27
C ASP A 98 14.68 24.89 25.87
N PHE A 99 15.04 24.94 24.59
CA PHE A 99 16.31 24.43 24.09
C PHE A 99 17.43 25.41 24.45
N LYS A 100 17.76 25.52 25.75
CA LYS A 100 18.99 26.16 26.21
C LYS A 100 20.16 25.22 25.95
N ARG A 101 20.62 25.12 24.71
CA ARG A 101 21.92 24.50 24.38
C ARG A 101 22.83 25.52 23.71
N ASN A 102 24.05 25.64 24.23
CA ASN A 102 25.16 26.36 23.62
C ASN A 102 25.56 25.67 22.31
N HIS A 103 24.89 26.00 21.21
CA HIS A 103 25.26 25.49 19.89
C HIS A 103 26.39 26.35 19.31
N GLY A 104 27.63 26.10 19.75
CA GLY A 104 28.82 26.73 19.18
C GLY A 104 29.06 26.36 17.71
N ASN A 105 28.47 25.26 17.22
CA ASN A 105 28.56 24.82 15.83
C ASN A 105 27.18 24.45 15.27
N ILE A 106 26.42 25.46 14.83
CA ILE A 106 25.20 25.24 14.05
C ILE A 106 25.57 24.97 12.59
N SER A 107 24.90 24.00 12.00
CA SER A 107 25.10 23.47 10.66
C SER A 107 23.73 23.13 10.03
N LEU A 108 23.62 23.01 8.70
CA LEU A 108 22.35 22.61 8.05
C LEU A 108 21.90 21.21 8.52
N THR A 109 22.87 20.36 8.81
CA THR A 109 22.67 19.05 9.43
C THR A 109 21.94 19.19 10.77
N GLU A 110 22.43 20.06 11.66
CA GLU A 110 21.78 20.31 12.96
C GLU A 110 20.36 20.85 12.81
N ILE A 111 20.10 21.69 11.79
CA ILE A 111 18.76 22.20 11.50
C ILE A 111 17.82 21.07 11.06
N ALA A 112 18.29 20.07 10.30
CA ALA A 112 17.49 18.91 9.92
C ALA A 112 17.18 17.98 11.12
N PHE A 113 18.07 17.96 12.11
CA PHE A 113 17.95 17.16 13.34
C PHE A 113 17.39 17.93 14.55
N TYR A 114 16.77 19.10 14.35
CA TYR A 114 16.44 20.04 15.44
C TYR A 114 15.56 19.45 16.56
N ASN A 115 14.73 18.45 16.25
CA ASN A 115 13.82 17.78 17.19
C ASN A 115 14.17 16.30 17.43
N ILE A 116 15.38 15.86 17.05
CA ILE A 116 15.84 14.48 17.17
C ILE A 116 16.93 14.37 18.23
N ASP A 117 16.73 13.46 19.19
CA ASP A 117 17.69 13.12 20.24
C ASP A 117 19.06 12.75 19.63
N GLU A 118 20.12 13.37 20.16
CA GLU A 118 21.51 13.20 19.75
C GLU A 118 21.95 11.72 19.73
N ASN A 119 21.47 10.92 20.68
CA ASN A 119 21.75 9.50 20.75
C ASN A 119 21.11 8.71 19.60
N LYS A 120 20.02 9.23 19.04
CA LYS A 120 19.33 8.64 17.88
C LYS A 120 19.97 9.09 16.57
N ARG A 121 20.71 10.20 16.53
CA ARG A 121 21.30 10.75 15.29
C ARG A 121 22.29 9.80 14.62
N ASN A 122 23.10 9.08 15.39
CA ASN A 122 24.10 8.14 14.85
C ASN A 122 23.49 6.97 14.07
N SER A 123 22.20 6.67 14.32
CA SER A 123 21.46 5.63 13.59
C SER A 123 20.77 6.15 12.34
N LEU A 124 20.77 7.47 12.12
CA LEU A 124 20.00 8.14 11.07
C LEU A 124 20.95 8.65 9.99
N ARG A 125 20.61 8.40 8.72
CA ARG A 125 21.41 8.85 7.58
C ARG A 125 20.86 10.16 7.05
N LEU A 126 21.70 11.19 7.04
CA LEU A 126 21.42 12.44 6.35
C LEU A 126 21.57 12.24 4.85
N VAL A 127 20.64 12.82 4.11
CA VAL A 127 20.50 12.59 2.68
C VAL A 127 21.51 13.38 1.82
N TRP A 128 22.31 14.29 2.38
CA TRP A 128 23.19 15.14 1.58
C TRP A 128 24.37 15.75 2.34
N GLU A 129 25.35 16.25 1.59
CA GLU A 129 26.50 17.00 2.09
C GLU A 129 26.22 18.50 2.14
N GLU A 130 26.18 19.05 3.35
CA GLU A 130 26.01 20.48 3.66
C GLU A 130 26.92 21.42 2.83
N ASN A 131 28.12 20.96 2.48
CA ASN A 131 29.10 21.72 1.70
C ASN A 131 28.59 22.18 0.33
N ARG A 132 27.61 21.47 -0.25
CA ARG A 132 27.02 21.81 -1.56
C ARG A 132 25.94 22.89 -1.49
N CYS A 133 25.34 23.09 -0.32
CA CYS A 133 24.32 24.12 -0.10
C CYS A 133 24.95 25.50 0.18
N LEU A 134 26.13 25.54 0.80
CA LEU A 134 26.83 26.78 1.16
C LEU A 134 26.98 27.81 0.01
N PRO A 135 27.33 27.42 -1.23
CA PRO A 135 27.41 28.36 -2.35
C PRO A 135 26.07 28.99 -2.75
N THR A 136 24.94 28.34 -2.46
CA THR A 136 23.61 28.78 -2.91
C THR A 136 23.05 29.98 -2.13
N PHE A 137 23.56 30.22 -0.91
CA PHE A 137 23.17 31.37 -0.08
C PHE A 137 23.85 32.68 -0.49
N ARG A 138 24.91 32.63 -1.32
CA ARG A 138 25.66 33.83 -1.71
C ARG A 138 24.93 34.58 -2.82
N GLY A 139 24.67 35.87 -2.59
CA GLY A 139 24.19 36.78 -3.64
C GLY A 139 22.67 36.80 -3.86
N LYS A 140 21.86 36.09 -3.06
CA LYS A 140 20.42 35.93 -3.29
C LYS A 140 19.59 36.41 -2.10
N PRO A 141 18.50 37.15 -2.33
CA PRO A 141 17.47 37.36 -1.31
C PRO A 141 16.88 36.02 -0.88
N LEU A 142 16.61 35.87 0.41
CA LEU A 142 16.09 34.64 1.00
C LEU A 142 14.63 34.83 1.38
N LEU A 143 13.80 33.83 1.11
CA LEU A 143 12.44 33.73 1.66
C LEU A 143 12.36 32.49 2.52
N ILE A 144 12.20 32.64 3.83
CA ILE A 144 12.08 31.53 4.77
C ILE A 144 10.61 31.28 5.08
N VAL A 145 10.21 30.03 4.95
CA VAL A 145 8.92 29.51 5.39
C VAL A 145 9.22 28.44 6.42
N SER A 146 8.70 28.56 7.63
CA SER A 146 8.99 27.62 8.72
C SER A 146 7.74 27.21 9.46
N GLU A 147 7.58 25.91 9.67
CA GLU A 147 6.53 25.32 10.52
C GLU A 147 6.89 25.33 12.00
N HIS A 148 8.17 25.52 12.32
CA HIS A 148 8.67 25.39 13.68
C HIS A 148 9.49 26.60 14.10
N TYR A 149 9.14 27.22 15.23
CA TYR A 149 9.90 28.31 15.84
C TYR A 149 11.37 27.91 16.05
N GLN A 150 11.63 26.73 16.62
CA GLN A 150 13.00 26.31 16.93
C GLN A 150 13.86 26.11 15.68
N GLN A 151 13.27 25.52 14.63
CA GLN A 151 13.98 25.29 13.37
C GLN A 151 14.30 26.61 12.66
N LEU A 152 13.38 27.58 12.73
CA LEU A 152 13.61 28.95 12.24
C LEU A 152 14.76 29.63 13.00
N GLU A 153 14.76 29.56 14.34
CA GLU A 153 15.83 30.15 15.15
C GLU A 153 17.20 29.56 14.77
N LEU A 154 17.30 28.25 14.60
CA LEU A 154 18.54 27.59 14.17
C LEU A 154 18.96 28.03 12.76
N MET A 155 18.01 28.19 11.83
CA MET A 155 18.30 28.69 10.49
C MET A 155 18.80 30.14 10.52
N LEU A 156 18.18 31.04 11.29
CA LEU A 156 18.65 32.42 11.43
C LEU A 156 20.06 32.48 12.03
N ARG A 157 20.36 31.68 13.06
CA ARG A 157 21.72 31.57 13.62
C ARG A 157 22.73 31.06 12.59
N TYR A 158 22.33 30.09 11.76
CA TYR A 158 23.18 29.59 10.69
C TYR A 158 23.48 30.68 9.64
N LEU A 159 22.45 31.41 9.21
CA LEU A 159 22.57 32.52 8.25
C LEU A 159 23.48 33.64 8.77
N GLU A 160 23.34 34.01 10.05
CA GLU A 160 24.24 34.97 10.70
C GLU A 160 25.68 34.46 10.75
N LYS A 161 25.89 33.19 11.12
CA LYS A 161 27.22 32.55 11.19
C LYS A 161 27.93 32.55 9.83
N ILE A 162 27.21 32.29 8.74
CA ILE A 162 27.80 32.29 7.39
C ILE A 162 27.92 33.70 6.79
N GLY A 163 27.51 34.73 7.52
CA GLY A 163 27.56 36.12 7.07
C GLY A 163 26.61 36.41 5.91
N ALA A 164 25.39 35.89 5.95
CA ALA A 164 24.37 36.22 4.95
C ALA A 164 23.98 37.71 5.06
N THR A 165 24.34 38.52 4.07
CA THR A 165 24.12 39.99 4.07
C THR A 165 22.96 40.45 3.19
N HIS A 166 22.06 39.53 2.80
CA HIS A 166 20.96 39.83 1.86
C HIS A 166 19.65 40.00 2.63
N SER A 167 18.68 40.66 2.01
CA SER A 167 17.32 40.76 2.56
C SER A 167 16.73 39.36 2.77
N ILE A 168 16.39 39.03 4.01
CA ILE A 168 15.73 37.81 4.43
C ILE A 168 14.27 38.15 4.68
N SER A 169 13.35 37.58 3.92
CA SER A 169 11.93 37.64 4.23
C SER A 169 11.53 36.38 4.98
N VAL A 170 10.87 36.51 6.13
CA VAL A 170 10.25 35.38 6.83
C VAL A 170 8.74 35.48 6.61
N LEU A 171 8.16 34.52 5.89
CA LEU A 171 6.72 34.44 5.68
C LEU A 171 6.07 33.73 6.87
N VAL A 172 5.02 34.34 7.43
CA VAL A 172 4.26 33.80 8.57
C VAL A 172 2.78 34.12 8.49
N LYS A 173 1.93 33.24 9.03
CA LYS A 173 0.48 33.42 9.07
C LYS A 173 0.07 34.45 10.11
N VAL A 174 -0.96 35.23 9.78
CA VAL A 174 -1.61 36.13 10.74
C VAL A 174 -2.32 35.37 11.86
N HIS A 175 -2.83 34.17 11.56
CA HIS A 175 -3.52 33.30 12.51
C HIS A 175 -2.62 32.13 12.93
N GLU A 176 -2.64 31.80 14.22
CA GLU A 176 -1.71 30.86 14.83
C GLU A 176 -1.95 29.40 14.36
N VAL A 177 -1.07 28.89 13.50
CA VAL A 177 -0.99 27.46 13.15
C VAL A 177 -0.05 26.75 14.16
N ILE A 178 -0.25 25.46 14.42
CA ILE A 178 0.54 24.73 15.44
C ILE A 178 2.04 24.76 15.13
N ASN A 179 2.85 24.98 16.18
CA ASN A 179 4.32 25.02 16.22
C ASN A 179 5.00 26.22 15.55
N GLU A 180 4.22 27.05 14.86
CA GLU A 180 4.75 28.22 14.20
C GLU A 180 4.94 29.40 15.15
N PRO A 181 5.93 30.25 14.85
CA PRO A 181 6.16 31.44 15.64
C PRO A 181 5.02 32.44 15.40
N THR A 182 4.35 32.87 16.47
CA THR A 182 3.41 34.01 16.40
C THR A 182 4.14 35.26 15.91
N TYR A 183 3.40 36.25 15.39
CA TYR A 183 4.00 37.52 14.97
C TYR A 183 4.80 38.20 16.10
N GLU A 184 4.32 38.12 17.35
CA GLU A 184 5.03 38.66 18.52
C GLU A 184 6.32 37.88 18.83
N GLU A 185 6.26 36.55 18.77
CA GLU A 185 7.42 35.68 18.96
C GLU A 185 8.47 35.88 17.87
N LEU A 186 8.05 36.07 16.62
CA LEU A 186 8.94 36.44 15.51
C LEU A 186 9.58 37.80 15.70
N LEU A 187 8.80 38.82 16.09
CA LEU A 187 9.35 40.14 16.36
C LEU A 187 10.42 40.05 17.46
N HIS A 188 10.18 39.24 18.48
CA HIS A 188 11.18 38.99 19.52
C HIS A 188 12.39 38.23 18.98
N LEU A 189 12.18 37.18 18.19
CA LEU A 189 13.23 36.36 17.60
C LEU A 189 14.13 37.17 16.66
N VAL A 190 13.54 37.92 15.72
CA VAL A 190 14.22 38.74 14.72
C VAL A 190 15.09 39.81 15.37
N ARG A 191 14.63 40.44 16.47
CA ARG A 191 15.41 41.42 17.23
C ARG A 191 16.70 40.85 17.83
N ARG A 192 16.85 39.52 17.92
CA ARG A 192 18.08 38.88 18.41
C ARG A 192 19.15 38.72 17.33
N PHE A 193 18.84 39.02 16.07
CA PHE A 193 19.72 38.88 14.91
C PHE A 193 19.94 40.24 14.22
N ASP A 194 20.56 41.17 14.93
CA ASP A 194 20.79 42.55 14.46
C ASP A 194 21.72 42.67 13.25
N LYS A 195 22.51 41.62 12.96
CA LYS A 195 23.38 41.53 11.78
C LYS A 195 22.66 41.07 10.51
N LEU A 196 21.41 40.62 10.62
CA LEU A 196 20.61 40.15 9.49
C LEU A 196 19.55 41.20 9.13
N GLU A 197 19.37 41.45 7.83
CA GLU A 197 18.29 42.30 7.34
C GLU A 197 17.02 41.47 7.16
N ILE A 198 16.21 41.35 8.23
CA ILE A 198 15.02 40.49 8.25
C ILE A 198 13.72 41.31 8.11
N ASP A 199 12.92 40.98 7.10
CA ASP A 199 11.56 41.46 6.86
C ASP A 199 10.55 40.37 7.22
N ILE A 200 9.52 40.70 8.00
CA ILE A 200 8.45 39.76 8.36
C ILE A 200 7.26 40.00 7.44
N GLN A 201 6.89 38.98 6.66
CA GLN A 201 5.75 39.03 5.74
C GLN A 201 4.59 38.24 6.32
N LEU A 202 3.47 38.93 6.50
CA LEU A 202 2.24 38.36 7.01
C LEU A 202 1.39 37.79 5.87
N ASP A 203 1.13 36.49 5.92
CA ASP A 203 0.17 35.80 5.07
C ASP A 203 -1.20 35.78 5.76
N GLN A 204 -2.16 36.49 5.16
CA GLN A 204 -3.52 36.62 5.67
C GLN A 204 -4.45 35.49 5.20
N SER A 205 -3.97 34.55 4.39
CA SER A 205 -4.82 33.49 3.85
C SER A 205 -5.07 32.38 4.87
N ASP A 206 -6.28 31.84 4.88
CA ASP A 206 -6.67 30.66 5.68
C ASP A 206 -6.11 29.35 5.12
N GLU A 207 -5.45 29.39 3.95
CA GLU A 207 -4.84 28.22 3.33
C GLU A 207 -3.54 27.81 4.05
N PRO A 208 -3.10 26.54 4.03
CA PRO A 208 -1.76 26.16 4.53
C PRO A 208 -0.63 26.94 3.82
N TYR A 209 0.52 27.12 4.49
CA TYR A 209 1.67 28.05 4.22
C TYR A 209 2.19 28.31 2.82
N ILE A 210 1.70 27.57 1.86
CA ILE A 210 2.25 27.52 0.54
C ILE A 210 1.07 27.67 -0.40
N ASN A 211 0.54 28.89 -0.46
CA ASN A 211 -0.23 29.31 -1.61
C ASN A 211 0.78 29.76 -2.69
N PRO A 212 0.96 29.02 -3.80
CA PRO A 212 1.81 29.43 -4.93
C PRO A 212 1.56 30.86 -5.42
N ALA A 213 0.32 31.32 -5.29
CA ALA A 213 -0.15 32.63 -5.72
C ALA A 213 0.14 33.73 -4.69
N HIS A 214 0.75 33.42 -3.54
CA HIS A 214 1.14 34.45 -2.58
C HIS A 214 2.12 35.43 -3.25
N PRO A 215 1.88 36.76 -3.16
CA PRO A 215 2.69 37.77 -3.86
C PRO A 215 4.20 37.64 -3.58
N SER A 216 4.57 37.22 -2.37
CA SER A 216 5.97 37.02 -1.96
C SER A 216 6.73 35.97 -2.76
N PHE A 217 6.05 35.00 -3.37
CA PHE A 217 6.72 33.99 -4.19
C PHE A 217 6.95 34.48 -5.63
N GLY A 218 6.23 35.50 -6.13
CA GLY A 218 6.33 35.95 -7.52
C GLY A 218 7.69 36.53 -7.96
N GLN A 219 8.64 36.74 -7.03
CA GLN A 219 9.94 37.33 -7.32
C GLN A 219 10.96 36.29 -7.80
N GLN A 220 11.33 36.37 -9.08
CA GLN A 220 12.03 35.31 -9.81
C GLN A 220 13.50 35.05 -9.40
N GLU A 221 14.11 35.88 -8.55
CA GLU A 221 15.54 35.80 -8.18
C GLU A 221 15.80 35.41 -6.71
N ARG A 222 14.76 34.98 -5.98
CA ARG A 222 14.89 34.60 -4.56
C ARG A 222 15.18 33.11 -4.38
N LEU A 223 15.93 32.75 -3.33
CA LEU A 223 16.03 31.39 -2.82
C LEU A 223 14.99 31.20 -1.72
N THR A 224 14.06 30.25 -1.91
CA THR A 224 13.07 29.91 -0.88
C THR A 224 13.58 28.78 0.01
N ILE A 225 13.64 29.01 1.32
CA ILE A 225 14.01 28.03 2.33
C ILE A 225 12.74 27.54 3.00
N LEU A 226 12.46 26.25 2.90
CA LEU A 226 11.31 25.59 3.53
C LEU A 226 11.80 24.73 4.70
N LEU A 227 11.27 25.00 5.89
CA LEU A 227 11.63 24.34 7.14
C LEU A 227 10.41 23.61 7.71
N GLY A 228 10.54 22.29 7.92
CA GLY A 228 9.52 21.46 8.56
C GLY A 228 9.09 20.26 7.71
N GLU A 229 8.14 19.48 8.21
CA GLU A 229 7.66 18.26 7.55
C GLU A 229 6.62 18.58 6.47
N LEU A 230 5.79 19.61 6.67
CA LEU A 230 4.81 20.07 5.67
C LEU A 230 5.47 20.64 4.41
N SER A 231 6.72 21.11 4.52
CA SER A 231 7.54 21.53 3.40
C SER A 231 7.64 20.46 2.31
N LEU A 232 7.52 19.17 2.64
CA LEU A 232 7.53 18.06 1.68
C LEU A 232 6.32 18.05 0.73
N TYR A 233 5.18 18.62 1.16
CA TYR A 233 3.95 18.51 0.39
C TYR A 233 3.89 19.56 -0.72
N ARG A 234 4.18 20.84 -0.46
CA ARG A 234 3.86 21.95 -1.39
C ARG A 234 5.05 22.61 -2.09
N VAL A 235 6.20 21.94 -2.15
CA VAL A 235 7.44 22.42 -2.78
C VAL A 235 7.24 23.02 -4.17
N ASN A 236 6.34 22.47 -4.97
CA ASN A 236 6.34 22.60 -6.45
C ASN A 236 5.54 23.78 -6.95
N ASP A 237 4.65 24.23 -6.09
CA ASP A 237 3.80 25.36 -6.31
C ASP A 237 4.59 26.66 -6.11
N ILE A 238 5.60 26.64 -5.25
CA ILE A 238 6.44 27.82 -5.07
C ILE A 238 7.32 28.02 -6.33
N PRO A 239 7.40 29.20 -6.92
CA PRO A 239 8.38 29.49 -7.95
C PRO A 239 9.82 29.67 -7.42
N GLY A 240 10.82 29.48 -8.29
CA GLY A 240 12.22 29.78 -7.97
C GLY A 240 13.06 28.61 -7.44
N ASP A 241 14.30 28.93 -7.06
CA ASP A 241 15.21 27.97 -6.40
C ASP A 241 14.77 27.73 -4.96
N LYS A 242 14.99 26.53 -4.44
CA LYS A 242 14.52 26.11 -3.13
C LYS A 242 15.57 25.36 -2.34
N LEU A 243 15.54 25.51 -1.04
CA LEU A 243 16.20 24.65 -0.08
C LEU A 243 15.15 24.10 0.89
N ILE A 244 15.09 22.79 1.07
CA ILE A 244 14.13 22.12 1.94
C ILE A 244 14.91 21.43 3.05
N ILE A 245 14.52 21.67 4.32
CA ILE A 245 15.18 21.10 5.50
C ILE A 245 14.14 20.64 6.51
N GLY A 246 14.22 19.38 6.94
CA GLY A 246 13.28 18.84 7.91
C GLY A 246 13.52 17.37 8.22
N ASN A 247 12.51 16.72 8.77
CA ASN A 247 12.49 15.27 8.98
C ASN A 247 11.11 14.69 8.73
N ALA A 248 11.08 13.47 8.18
CA ALA A 248 9.87 12.70 7.97
C ALA A 248 9.61 11.85 9.23
N LEU A 249 8.80 12.37 10.15
CA LEU A 249 8.51 11.75 11.44
C LEU A 249 7.37 10.73 11.36
N ASN A 250 6.33 11.02 10.58
CA ASN A 250 5.17 10.12 10.46
C ASN A 250 5.33 9.12 9.29
N PRO A 251 4.99 7.82 9.48
CA PRO A 251 4.72 6.86 8.40
C PRO A 251 4.04 7.40 7.13
N TYR A 252 3.06 8.30 7.24
CA TYR A 252 2.39 9.01 6.14
C TYR A 252 3.42 9.81 5.33
N SER A 253 4.13 10.76 5.93
CA SER A 253 5.25 11.51 5.33
C SER A 253 6.35 10.59 4.79
N GLN A 254 6.65 9.51 5.51
CA GLN A 254 7.63 8.51 5.09
C GLN A 254 7.17 7.75 3.84
N GLY A 255 5.87 7.48 3.69
CA GLY A 255 5.28 6.85 2.51
C GLY A 255 5.32 7.71 1.25
N PHE A 256 5.48 9.02 1.41
CA PHE A 256 5.78 9.96 0.32
C PHE A 256 7.27 9.91 -0.07
N THR A 257 8.15 9.64 0.88
CA THR A 257 9.59 9.47 0.58
C THR A 257 9.99 8.03 0.26
N ASN A 258 11.10 7.80 -0.47
CA ASN A 258 11.68 6.45 -0.57
C ASN A 258 12.50 6.07 0.69
N LEU A 259 12.54 6.93 1.72
CA LEU A 259 13.43 6.77 2.87
C LEU A 259 13.12 5.50 3.66
N PHE A 260 11.85 5.15 3.77
CA PHE A 260 11.42 3.89 4.40
C PHE A 260 11.95 2.64 3.68
N GLU A 261 11.93 2.64 2.34
CA GLU A 261 12.39 1.48 1.55
C GLU A 261 13.91 1.29 1.61
N VAL A 262 14.66 2.38 1.79
CA VAL A 262 16.13 2.37 1.80
C VAL A 262 16.69 2.18 3.21
N TYR A 263 16.02 2.73 4.23
CA TYR A 263 16.56 2.84 5.58
C TYR A 263 15.69 2.21 6.67
N GLY A 264 14.49 1.70 6.34
CA GLY A 264 13.58 1.03 7.28
C GLY A 264 12.74 1.99 8.14
N ASP A 265 12.11 1.43 9.19
CA ASP A 265 11.37 2.19 10.20
C ASP A 265 12.30 3.19 10.93
N GLY A 266 11.92 4.47 11.02
CA GLY A 266 12.73 5.47 11.73
C GLY A 266 12.41 6.91 11.35
N VAL A 267 13.05 7.89 12.01
CA VAL A 267 12.92 9.31 11.65
C VAL A 267 13.92 9.66 10.57
N HIS A 268 13.47 10.11 9.40
CA HIS A 268 14.38 10.35 8.28
C HIS A 268 14.58 11.85 8.03
N PRO A 269 15.71 12.44 8.46
CA PRO A 269 16.04 13.83 8.17
C PRO A 269 16.35 14.01 6.69
N PHE A 270 15.92 15.14 6.13
CA PHE A 270 16.16 15.49 4.74
C PHE A 270 16.71 16.91 4.60
N LEU A 271 17.59 17.07 3.62
CA LEU A 271 18.18 18.32 3.18
C LEU A 271 18.25 18.28 1.64
N ALA A 272 17.54 19.17 0.95
CA ALA A 272 17.44 19.13 -0.51
C ALA A 272 17.45 20.54 -1.12
N TYR A 273 18.22 20.76 -2.19
CA TYR A 273 18.20 21.99 -2.98
C TYR A 273 17.63 21.71 -4.38
N ILE A 274 16.72 22.54 -4.87
CA ILE A 274 15.98 22.36 -6.13
C ILE A 274 16.09 23.64 -6.96
N LYS A 275 16.55 23.57 -8.21
CA LYS A 275 16.61 24.75 -9.09
C LYS A 275 15.35 24.97 -9.91
N LYS A 276 15.02 26.24 -10.19
CA LYS A 276 13.82 26.69 -10.94
C LYS A 276 13.64 26.05 -12.33
N ASN A 277 14.73 25.66 -12.99
CA ASN A 277 14.71 25.14 -14.36
C ASN A 277 15.12 23.66 -14.45
N GLU A 278 15.36 23.00 -13.32
CA GLU A 278 15.59 21.56 -13.32
C GLU A 278 14.27 20.84 -13.59
N PHE A 279 14.33 19.69 -14.27
CA PHE A 279 13.14 18.90 -14.62
C PHE A 279 12.30 18.54 -13.38
N ALA A 280 12.94 18.46 -12.21
CA ALA A 280 12.33 18.35 -10.89
C ALA A 280 11.28 19.44 -10.60
N TYR A 281 11.47 20.67 -11.08
CA TYR A 281 10.57 21.81 -10.85
C TYR A 281 9.20 21.64 -11.52
N LYS A 282 9.10 20.92 -12.65
CA LYS A 282 7.84 20.76 -13.40
C LYS A 282 7.02 19.53 -13.01
N ASN A 283 7.65 18.53 -12.39
CA ASN A 283 7.07 17.20 -12.15
C ASN A 283 7.08 16.74 -10.70
N CYS A 284 7.72 17.48 -9.79
CA CYS A 284 7.43 17.24 -8.40
C CYS A 284 5.95 17.62 -8.19
N THR A 285 5.16 16.68 -7.74
CA THR A 285 3.83 16.90 -7.16
C THR A 285 3.96 16.14 -5.87
N MET A 286 4.40 16.81 -4.80
CA MET A 286 5.03 16.19 -3.63
C MET A 286 6.28 15.36 -3.93
N VAL A 287 6.93 14.89 -2.86
CA VAL A 287 7.62 13.59 -2.91
C VAL A 287 6.53 12.53 -3.17
N GLU A 288 5.98 12.46 -4.38
CA GLU A 288 5.22 11.29 -4.79
C GLU A 288 6.21 10.28 -5.32
N LYS A 289 6.08 9.09 -4.76
CA LYS A 289 6.45 7.85 -5.40
C LYS A 289 5.80 7.83 -6.80
N GLY A 290 6.56 8.24 -7.82
CA GLY A 290 6.17 8.20 -9.24
C GLY A 290 7.26 8.80 -10.12
N ALA A 291 7.85 7.99 -11.01
CA ALA A 291 8.87 8.21 -12.06
C ALA A 291 10.12 9.10 -11.78
N TYR A 292 10.03 10.11 -10.92
CA TYR A 292 11.06 11.09 -10.58
C TYR A 292 10.93 11.53 -9.12
N SER A 293 10.88 10.58 -8.18
CA SER A 293 11.18 10.92 -6.78
C SER A 293 12.51 11.68 -6.76
N LEU A 294 12.65 12.72 -5.93
CA LEU A 294 13.83 13.59 -5.83
C LEU A 294 15.20 12.86 -5.86
N TYR A 295 15.22 11.57 -5.50
CA TYR A 295 16.38 10.69 -5.51
C TYR A 295 16.79 10.11 -6.88
N HIS A 296 15.90 10.01 -7.87
CA HIS A 296 16.27 9.54 -9.21
C HIS A 296 17.05 10.60 -10.00
N TYR A 297 16.94 11.88 -9.63
CA TYR A 297 17.71 12.96 -10.27
C TYR A 297 19.06 13.25 -9.60
N ALA A 298 19.38 12.58 -8.49
CA ALA A 298 20.63 12.82 -7.75
C ALA A 298 21.80 11.94 -8.23
N HIS A 299 21.65 11.14 -9.29
CA HIS A 299 22.70 10.23 -9.78
C HIS A 299 23.38 10.63 -11.09
N GLN A 300 22.93 11.71 -11.74
CA GLN A 300 23.74 12.38 -12.75
C GLN A 300 24.29 13.67 -12.15
N LEU A 301 25.54 13.66 -11.68
CA LEU A 301 26.45 14.82 -11.72
C LEU A 301 27.83 14.35 -11.24
N HIS A 302 28.79 14.48 -12.16
CA HIS A 302 30.10 13.84 -12.21
C HIS A 302 31.02 14.12 -11.00
N GLU A 303 31.81 13.10 -10.62
CA GLU A 303 33.05 13.25 -9.86
C GLU A 303 34.23 12.73 -10.72
N ASN A 304 35.12 13.63 -11.11
CA ASN A 304 36.50 13.37 -11.55
C ASN A 304 36.75 12.21 -12.54
N ASP A 305 36.12 12.25 -13.73
CA ASP A 305 36.44 11.41 -14.91
C ASP A 305 36.57 9.89 -14.72
N LYS A 306 36.15 9.35 -13.57
CA LYS A 306 36.07 7.91 -13.32
C LYS A 306 34.62 7.54 -13.07
N ARG A 307 33.99 6.96 -14.10
CA ARG A 307 32.72 6.22 -13.96
C ARG A 307 32.90 5.11 -12.92
N LEU A 308 32.54 5.37 -11.68
CA LEU A 308 32.23 4.32 -10.72
C LEU A 308 30.94 3.67 -11.20
N ALA A 309 31.06 2.48 -11.79
CA ALA A 309 29.96 1.65 -12.24
C ALA A 309 28.99 1.39 -11.08
N SER A 310 27.99 2.24 -10.96
CA SER A 310 26.80 2.05 -10.16
C SER A 310 25.65 2.30 -11.11
N ASN A 311 25.10 1.20 -11.61
CA ASN A 311 24.02 1.16 -12.59
C ASN A 311 22.74 1.74 -11.97
N TYR A 312 22.57 3.06 -12.08
CA TYR A 312 21.32 3.76 -11.80
C TYR A 312 20.74 4.23 -13.13
N TYR A 313 19.66 3.58 -13.56
CA TYR A 313 18.93 3.97 -14.75
C TYR A 313 18.14 5.25 -14.44
N GLU A 314 18.55 6.35 -15.06
CA GLU A 314 17.59 7.37 -15.47
C GLU A 314 16.50 6.68 -16.27
N TYR A 315 15.25 6.98 -15.95
CA TYR A 315 14.21 6.91 -16.97
C TYR A 315 14.57 7.96 -18.02
N ASP A 316 15.31 7.55 -19.04
CA ASP A 316 15.43 8.35 -20.24
C ASP A 316 14.04 8.36 -20.90
N MET A 317 13.22 9.40 -20.68
CA MET A 317 11.97 9.55 -21.45
C MET A 317 12.23 9.83 -22.93
N GLN A 318 13.48 10.05 -23.35
CA GLN A 318 13.80 9.99 -24.78
C GLN A 318 13.73 8.55 -25.30
N HIS A 319 13.80 7.56 -24.41
CA HIS A 319 13.61 6.14 -24.67
C HIS A 319 12.44 5.60 -23.83
N THR A 320 11.22 6.04 -24.17
CA THR A 320 10.03 5.26 -23.76
C THR A 320 10.29 3.82 -24.20
N PRO A 321 10.34 2.82 -23.28
CA PRO A 321 10.59 1.46 -23.70
C PRO A 321 9.56 1.13 -24.76
N SER A 322 10.03 0.74 -25.94
CA SER A 322 9.16 0.38 -27.05
C SER A 322 8.30 -0.77 -26.56
N LEU A 323 7.04 -0.48 -26.25
CA LEU A 323 6.13 -1.51 -25.77
C LEU A 323 5.96 -2.54 -26.89
N PRO A 324 6.07 -3.84 -26.57
CA PRO A 324 5.75 -4.88 -27.52
C PRO A 324 4.33 -4.68 -28.07
N SER A 325 4.09 -5.03 -29.34
CA SER A 325 2.79 -4.81 -30.01
C SER A 325 1.61 -5.51 -29.34
N GLN A 326 1.89 -6.55 -28.57
CA GLN A 326 0.92 -7.27 -27.74
C GLN A 326 0.42 -6.47 -26.52
N ILE A 327 1.09 -5.38 -26.15
CA ILE A 327 0.71 -4.51 -25.05
C ILE A 327 0.02 -3.27 -25.61
N SER A 328 -1.14 -2.94 -25.05
CA SER A 328 -1.84 -1.71 -25.39
C SER A 328 -2.38 -1.00 -24.16
N LEU A 329 -2.34 0.33 -24.23
CA LEU A 329 -2.81 1.24 -23.19
C LEU A 329 -4.09 1.91 -23.67
N TYR A 330 -5.10 1.97 -22.81
CA TYR A 330 -6.36 2.61 -23.14
C TYR A 330 -6.73 3.68 -22.12
N HIS A 331 -7.15 4.82 -22.64
CA HIS A 331 -7.66 5.93 -21.84
C HIS A 331 -8.86 6.57 -22.55
N ARG A 332 -10.04 6.53 -21.91
CA ARG A 332 -11.26 7.20 -22.38
C ARG A 332 -11.73 8.19 -21.32
N ALA A 333 -11.98 9.42 -21.74
CA ALA A 333 -12.40 10.49 -20.83
C ALA A 333 -13.87 10.39 -20.40
N ASN A 334 -14.73 9.70 -21.16
CA ASN A 334 -16.16 9.59 -20.86
C ASN A 334 -16.78 8.25 -21.33
N PRO A 335 -17.20 7.34 -20.44
CA PRO A 335 -16.93 7.39 -18.99
C PRO A 335 -15.41 7.36 -18.74
N PRO A 336 -14.92 7.93 -17.61
CA PRO A 336 -13.52 7.87 -17.23
C PRO A 336 -13.14 6.41 -17.00
N LEU A 337 -12.51 5.82 -18.02
CA LEU A 337 -12.10 4.43 -18.07
C LEU A 337 -10.65 4.38 -18.51
N GLN A 338 -9.81 3.85 -17.65
CA GLN A 338 -8.41 3.62 -17.93
C GLN A 338 -8.06 2.18 -17.62
N TYR A 339 -7.40 1.51 -18.57
CA TYR A 339 -6.88 0.17 -18.37
C TYR A 339 -5.66 -0.07 -19.23
N ALA A 340 -4.88 -1.08 -18.85
CA ALA A 340 -3.85 -1.66 -19.68
C ALA A 340 -4.22 -3.11 -19.99
N LYS A 341 -3.87 -3.57 -21.19
CA LYS A 341 -4.03 -4.96 -21.58
C LYS A 341 -2.77 -5.52 -22.24
N ALA A 342 -2.57 -6.81 -22.07
CA ALA A 342 -1.59 -7.61 -22.80
C ALA A 342 -2.25 -8.87 -23.35
N VAL A 343 -2.05 -9.15 -24.64
CA VAL A 343 -2.52 -10.37 -25.31
C VAL A 343 -1.30 -11.21 -25.71
N ILE A 344 -1.01 -12.26 -24.97
CA ILE A 344 0.22 -13.04 -25.17
C ILE A 344 -0.13 -14.30 -25.95
N HIS A 345 0.41 -14.41 -27.16
CA HIS A 345 0.27 -15.62 -27.96
C HIS A 345 1.19 -16.73 -27.42
N PRO A 346 0.79 -18.02 -27.46
CA PRO A 346 1.63 -19.13 -26.98
C PRO A 346 3.04 -19.16 -27.59
N LYS A 347 3.17 -18.76 -28.86
CA LYS A 347 4.46 -18.70 -29.56
C LYS A 347 5.42 -17.65 -28.98
N GLU A 348 4.91 -16.60 -28.34
CA GLU A 348 5.68 -15.47 -27.78
C GLU A 348 6.07 -15.71 -26.32
N LEU A 349 5.34 -16.60 -25.63
CA LEU A 349 5.60 -16.93 -24.24
C LEU A 349 6.80 -17.87 -24.13
N GLN A 350 7.78 -17.50 -23.31
CA GLN A 350 8.89 -18.37 -22.93
C GLN A 350 8.55 -19.19 -21.69
N HIS A 351 8.02 -18.53 -20.65
CA HIS A 351 7.73 -19.16 -19.36
C HIS A 351 6.73 -18.33 -18.57
N VAL A 352 5.86 -18.99 -17.79
CA VAL A 352 5.01 -18.34 -16.80
C VAL A 352 5.45 -18.78 -15.41
N THR A 353 5.64 -17.82 -14.52
CA THR A 353 5.91 -18.07 -13.10
C THR A 353 4.81 -17.45 -12.26
N PHE A 354 4.26 -18.22 -11.33
CA PHE A 354 3.48 -17.68 -10.23
C PHE A 354 4.40 -17.46 -9.03
N VAL A 355 4.59 -16.21 -8.62
CA VAL A 355 5.44 -15.82 -7.49
C VAL A 355 4.58 -15.73 -6.24
N SER A 356 5.07 -16.28 -5.12
CA SER A 356 4.37 -16.27 -3.83
C SER A 356 5.33 -16.20 -2.63
N PRO A 357 4.83 -16.06 -1.39
CA PRO A 357 5.68 -16.05 -0.18
C PRO A 357 6.45 -17.35 0.00
N TYR A 358 5.93 -18.48 -0.48
CA TYR A 358 6.59 -19.79 -0.39
C TYR A 358 7.89 -19.86 -1.20
N GLN A 359 7.91 -19.19 -2.36
CA GLN A 359 9.11 -19.13 -3.19
C GLN A 359 10.07 -18.04 -2.72
N THR A 360 9.54 -16.91 -2.26
CA THR A 360 10.35 -15.71 -1.96
C THR A 360 10.80 -15.62 -0.50
N GLN A 361 10.20 -16.40 0.40
CA GLN A 361 10.39 -16.33 1.85
C GLN A 361 10.10 -14.92 2.42
N LYS A 362 9.19 -14.18 1.76
CA LYS A 362 8.76 -12.84 2.15
C LYS A 362 7.25 -12.77 2.17
N ASP A 363 6.69 -12.20 3.24
CA ASP A 363 5.25 -11.96 3.37
C ASP A 363 4.69 -11.14 2.19
N LEU A 364 5.44 -10.11 1.80
CA LEU A 364 5.12 -9.21 0.70
C LEU A 364 6.34 -9.01 -0.21
N VAL A 365 6.08 -8.87 -1.49
CA VAL A 365 7.10 -8.67 -2.52
C VAL A 365 6.79 -7.40 -3.29
N TYR A 366 7.80 -6.54 -3.43
CA TYR A 366 7.72 -5.35 -4.27
C TYR A 366 8.07 -5.72 -5.71
N PRO A 367 7.14 -5.58 -6.69
CA PRO A 367 7.39 -5.97 -8.07
C PRO A 367 8.63 -5.29 -8.67
N ARG A 368 8.80 -3.99 -8.42
CA ARG A 368 10.00 -3.25 -8.86
C ARG A 368 11.31 -3.87 -8.36
N ALA A 369 11.35 -4.29 -7.09
CA ALA A 369 12.53 -4.93 -6.51
C ALA A 369 12.74 -6.34 -7.06
N TYR A 370 11.66 -7.07 -7.34
CA TYR A 370 11.70 -8.41 -7.92
C TYR A 370 12.34 -8.42 -9.32
N PHE A 371 12.04 -7.40 -10.14
CA PHE A 371 12.57 -7.33 -11.51
C PHE A 371 13.96 -6.69 -11.61
N LYS A 372 14.44 -5.94 -10.60
CA LYS A 372 15.68 -5.14 -10.64
C LYS A 372 16.90 -5.84 -11.26
N ASN A 373 17.06 -7.13 -11.02
CA ASN A 373 18.21 -7.91 -11.48
C ASN A 373 17.87 -8.96 -12.56
N LYS A 374 16.70 -8.85 -13.20
CA LYS A 374 16.27 -9.76 -14.26
C LYS A 374 16.57 -9.17 -15.63
N SER A 375 17.20 -9.97 -16.49
CA SER A 375 17.39 -9.67 -17.90
C SER A 375 16.23 -10.22 -18.74
N GLY A 376 15.91 -9.54 -19.84
CA GLY A 376 14.80 -9.92 -20.72
C GLY A 376 13.54 -9.10 -20.47
N ASP A 377 12.47 -9.53 -21.15
CA ASP A 377 11.19 -8.83 -21.20
C ASP A 377 10.11 -9.65 -20.49
N TYR A 378 9.36 -8.99 -19.62
CA TYR A 378 8.36 -9.63 -18.76
C TYR A 378 7.08 -8.82 -18.73
N VAL A 379 5.95 -9.51 -18.73
CA VAL A 379 4.66 -8.93 -18.34
C VAL A 379 4.34 -9.38 -16.91
N TYR A 380 3.92 -8.43 -16.08
CA TYR A 380 3.51 -8.64 -14.70
C TYR A 380 2.01 -8.43 -14.60
N LEU A 381 1.32 -9.30 -13.86
CA LEU A 381 -0.05 -9.11 -13.42
C LEU A 381 -0.15 -9.48 -11.94
N ASN A 382 -0.78 -8.64 -11.12
CA ASN A 382 -0.98 -8.98 -9.71
C ASN A 382 -1.74 -10.29 -9.53
N GLY A 383 -1.48 -10.97 -8.41
CA GLY A 383 -2.02 -12.29 -8.13
C GLY A 383 -3.35 -12.23 -7.37
N LEU A 384 -3.51 -13.21 -6.48
CA LEU A 384 -4.77 -13.51 -5.81
C LEU A 384 -4.83 -12.85 -4.44
N TYR A 385 -6.02 -12.93 -3.83
CA TYR A 385 -6.31 -12.29 -2.56
C TYR A 385 -5.44 -12.87 -1.44
N PHE A 386 -5.14 -12.02 -0.46
CA PHE A 386 -4.30 -12.41 0.66
C PHE A 386 -4.78 -11.79 1.97
N TYR A 387 -4.43 -12.44 3.06
CA TYR A 387 -4.90 -12.06 4.37
C TYR A 387 -3.98 -11.00 4.95
N THR A 388 -4.40 -9.73 4.84
CA THR A 388 -3.60 -8.58 5.27
C THR A 388 -3.49 -8.50 6.79
N GLU A 389 -2.53 -7.70 7.24
CA GLU A 389 -2.45 -7.28 8.64
C GLU A 389 -3.76 -6.67 9.18
N LYS A 390 -4.47 -5.91 8.36
CA LYS A 390 -5.75 -5.30 8.76
C LYS A 390 -6.79 -6.37 9.05
N LEU A 391 -6.94 -7.37 8.16
CA LEU A 391 -7.87 -8.47 8.36
C LEU A 391 -7.52 -9.29 9.61
N ARG A 392 -6.22 -9.51 9.86
CA ARG A 392 -5.75 -10.12 11.10
C ARG A 392 -6.20 -9.35 12.33
N ASP A 393 -6.03 -8.04 12.33
CA ASP A 393 -6.40 -7.20 13.48
C ASP A 393 -7.92 -7.17 13.69
N GLU A 394 -8.70 -7.17 12.61
CA GLU A 394 -10.16 -7.25 12.66
C GLU A 394 -10.63 -8.60 13.22
N TYR A 395 -10.06 -9.71 12.76
CA TYR A 395 -10.33 -11.04 13.30
C TYR A 395 -9.94 -11.13 14.79
N ASN A 396 -8.73 -10.69 15.14
CA ASN A 396 -8.22 -10.74 16.51
C ASN A 396 -9.01 -9.88 17.51
N ALA A 397 -9.71 -8.85 17.03
CA ALA A 397 -10.59 -8.03 17.85
C ALA A 397 -11.92 -8.73 18.15
N GLY A 398 -12.37 -9.63 17.27
CA GLY A 398 -13.64 -10.35 17.41
C GLY A 398 -13.56 -11.68 18.15
N ILE A 399 -12.35 -12.22 18.39
CA ILE A 399 -12.17 -13.49 19.10
C ILE A 399 -12.24 -13.34 20.62
N SER A 400 -12.70 -14.40 21.29
CA SER A 400 -12.81 -14.45 22.75
C SER A 400 -11.42 -14.37 23.42
N PRO A 401 -11.29 -13.78 24.64
CA PRO A 401 -10.04 -13.77 25.39
C PRO A 401 -9.45 -15.16 25.69
N LYS A 402 -10.28 -16.22 25.62
CA LYS A 402 -9.85 -17.61 25.80
C LYS A 402 -9.24 -18.24 24.54
N GLU A 403 -9.43 -17.60 23.39
CA GLU A 403 -8.95 -18.07 22.10
C GLU A 403 -7.60 -17.45 21.78
N LYS A 404 -6.74 -18.21 21.10
CA LYS A 404 -5.43 -17.71 20.71
C LYS A 404 -5.55 -16.71 19.56
N LYS A 405 -4.95 -15.53 19.74
CA LYS A 405 -4.85 -14.53 18.68
C LYS A 405 -3.96 -15.01 17.55
N LEU A 406 -4.38 -14.72 16.31
CA LEU A 406 -3.60 -15.00 15.11
C LEU A 406 -2.40 -14.05 15.04
N THR A 407 -1.20 -14.60 14.93
CA THR A 407 0.04 -13.82 14.82
C THR A 407 0.45 -13.60 13.36
N LEU A 408 0.10 -14.55 12.48
CA LEU A 408 0.42 -14.52 11.05
C LEU A 408 -0.20 -13.30 10.36
N LYS A 409 0.57 -12.65 9.49
CA LYS A 409 0.16 -11.46 8.72
C LYS A 409 0.55 -11.61 7.25
N ASN A 410 -0.19 -10.94 6.38
CA ASN A 410 0.11 -10.83 4.94
C ASN A 410 0.35 -12.18 4.24
N PHE A 411 -0.36 -13.23 4.65
CA PHE A 411 -0.17 -14.58 4.12
C PHE A 411 -1.13 -14.87 2.97
N TYR A 412 -0.71 -15.78 2.09
CA TYR A 412 -1.56 -16.29 1.01
C TYR A 412 -2.82 -16.97 1.56
N MET A 413 -3.97 -16.61 1.00
CA MET A 413 -5.27 -17.14 1.41
C MET A 413 -5.81 -18.07 0.34
N ASP A 414 -6.49 -19.14 0.76
CA ASP A 414 -7.10 -20.15 -0.12
C ASP A 414 -6.09 -21.10 -0.78
N TYR A 415 -6.51 -21.76 -1.86
CA TYR A 415 -5.77 -22.85 -2.51
C TYR A 415 -4.40 -22.42 -3.09
N LEU A 416 -3.37 -23.21 -2.82
CA LEU A 416 -2.07 -23.07 -3.47
C LEU A 416 -1.43 -24.44 -3.62
N TYR A 417 -0.97 -24.77 -4.82
CA TYR A 417 -0.34 -26.03 -5.14
C TYR A 417 0.97 -25.77 -5.89
N TYR A 418 2.04 -26.44 -5.48
CA TYR A 418 3.27 -26.62 -6.24
C TYR A 418 3.57 -28.11 -6.32
N GLN A 419 3.91 -28.58 -7.52
CA GLN A 419 4.26 -29.98 -7.77
C GLN A 419 5.42 -30.48 -6.89
N GLU A 420 6.28 -29.58 -6.42
CA GLU A 420 7.42 -29.85 -5.52
C GLU A 420 7.01 -30.22 -4.08
N GLY A 421 5.71 -30.41 -3.81
CA GLY A 421 5.21 -30.96 -2.53
C GLY A 421 4.59 -29.93 -1.60
N ILE A 422 4.12 -28.80 -2.12
CA ILE A 422 3.35 -27.81 -1.36
C ILE A 422 1.90 -27.87 -1.83
N GLU A 423 0.95 -28.20 -0.97
CA GLU A 423 -0.48 -28.05 -1.26
C GLU A 423 -1.21 -27.48 -0.03
N LEU A 424 -1.71 -26.25 -0.16
CA LEU A 424 -2.61 -25.62 0.80
C LEU A 424 -4.05 -25.93 0.43
N PRO A 425 -4.93 -26.15 1.41
CA PRO A 425 -6.33 -26.49 1.15
C PRO A 425 -7.09 -25.33 0.49
N PRO A 426 -7.99 -25.61 -0.47
CA PRO A 426 -9.03 -24.65 -0.82
C PRO A 426 -9.95 -24.44 0.39
N LEU A 427 -10.34 -23.20 0.64
CA LEU A 427 -11.20 -22.86 1.79
C LEU A 427 -12.68 -22.82 1.42
N PHE A 428 -12.96 -22.52 0.16
CA PHE A 428 -14.29 -22.41 -0.44
C PHE A 428 -14.27 -23.09 -1.82
N ASN A 429 -15.22 -22.77 -2.70
CA ASN A 429 -15.30 -23.27 -4.08
C ASN A 429 -14.79 -22.23 -5.10
N LYS A 430 -13.79 -21.43 -4.71
CA LYS A 430 -13.31 -20.31 -5.52
C LYS A 430 -12.57 -20.78 -6.76
N ALA A 431 -12.50 -19.89 -7.76
CA ALA A 431 -11.72 -20.14 -8.96
C ALA A 431 -10.22 -20.20 -8.64
N PHE A 432 -9.51 -21.03 -9.38
CA PHE A 432 -8.06 -21.08 -9.41
C PHE A 432 -7.54 -20.93 -10.83
N VAL A 433 -6.29 -20.51 -10.92
CA VAL A 433 -5.50 -20.45 -12.15
C VAL A 433 -4.30 -21.39 -11.99
N GLY A 434 -4.14 -22.31 -12.93
CA GLY A 434 -3.05 -23.29 -12.98
C GLY A 434 -2.11 -23.04 -14.15
N ILE A 435 -0.84 -23.39 -13.98
CA ILE A 435 0.20 -23.35 -15.01
C ILE A 435 0.67 -24.78 -15.23
N THR A 436 0.71 -25.21 -16.49
CA THR A 436 1.21 -26.52 -16.89
C THR A 436 2.70 -26.49 -17.22
N ARG A 437 3.36 -27.66 -17.27
CA ARG A 437 4.78 -27.78 -17.66
C ARG A 437 5.09 -27.18 -19.02
N ASP A 438 4.14 -27.24 -19.94
CA ASP A 438 4.28 -26.72 -21.30
C ASP A 438 4.00 -25.21 -21.38
N GLY A 439 3.75 -24.55 -20.24
CA GLY A 439 3.50 -23.12 -20.13
C GLY A 439 2.06 -22.71 -20.41
N ASP A 440 1.16 -23.67 -20.65
CA ASP A 440 -0.27 -23.38 -20.80
C ASP A 440 -0.89 -22.97 -19.46
N VAL A 441 -1.88 -22.09 -19.51
CA VAL A 441 -2.64 -21.61 -18.36
C VAL A 441 -4.06 -22.20 -18.41
N ILE A 442 -4.49 -22.76 -17.29
CA ILE A 442 -5.82 -23.36 -17.12
C ILE A 442 -6.54 -22.68 -15.96
N ALA A 443 -7.88 -22.80 -15.92
CA ALA A 443 -8.66 -22.36 -14.79
C ALA A 443 -9.73 -23.39 -14.41
N GLY A 444 -10.06 -23.47 -13.13
CA GLY A 444 -11.12 -24.32 -12.61
C GLY A 444 -11.61 -23.84 -11.26
N ASN A 445 -12.61 -24.51 -10.69
CA ASN A 445 -12.98 -24.33 -9.28
C ASN A 445 -12.30 -25.43 -8.45
N ARG A 446 -11.95 -25.13 -7.21
CA ARG A 446 -11.29 -26.10 -6.33
C ARG A 446 -12.07 -26.29 -5.04
N VAL A 447 -12.34 -27.55 -4.71
CA VAL A 447 -12.85 -28.01 -3.41
C VAL A 447 -12.06 -29.26 -2.98
N ILE A 448 -12.11 -29.58 -1.69
CA ILE A 448 -11.57 -30.84 -1.17
C ILE A 448 -12.62 -31.92 -1.36
N ASN A 449 -12.36 -32.91 -2.23
CA ASN A 449 -13.24 -34.08 -2.38
C ASN A 449 -12.65 -35.30 -1.66
N LYS A 450 -11.34 -35.48 -1.77
CA LYS A 450 -10.57 -36.50 -1.04
C LYS A 450 -9.24 -35.89 -0.65
N ALA A 451 -8.71 -36.29 0.49
CA ALA A 451 -7.41 -35.80 0.95
C ALA A 451 -6.63 -36.90 1.65
N LYS A 452 -5.33 -36.97 1.37
CA LYS A 452 -4.36 -37.69 2.19
C LYS A 452 -3.59 -36.70 3.03
N ILE A 453 -3.68 -36.86 4.34
CA ILE A 453 -3.13 -35.94 5.32
C ILE A 453 -2.04 -36.66 6.12
N LYS A 454 -0.81 -36.19 6.02
CA LYS A 454 0.29 -36.59 6.91
C LYS A 454 0.38 -35.55 8.03
N LEU A 455 0.16 -36.00 9.26
CA LEU A 455 0.22 -35.17 10.47
C LEU A 455 0.94 -35.95 11.55
N LEU A 456 2.03 -35.36 12.07
CA LEU A 456 2.92 -36.02 13.03
C LEU A 456 3.42 -37.35 12.45
N ASN A 457 3.26 -38.46 13.18
CA ASN A 457 3.67 -39.79 12.76
C ASN A 457 2.54 -40.60 12.10
N SER A 458 1.42 -39.95 11.77
CA SER A 458 0.22 -40.61 11.27
C SER A 458 -0.14 -40.11 9.86
N THR A 459 -0.76 -41.00 9.09
CA THR A 459 -1.37 -40.68 7.80
C THR A 459 -2.87 -40.95 7.88
N TYR A 460 -3.67 -39.98 7.45
CA TYR A 460 -5.14 -40.05 7.42
C TYR A 460 -5.60 -39.92 5.97
N GLU A 461 -6.33 -40.91 5.49
CA GLU A 461 -6.96 -40.87 4.16
C GLU A 461 -8.44 -40.54 4.38
N LEU A 462 -8.86 -39.37 3.90
CA LEU A 462 -10.20 -38.85 4.06
C LEU A 462 -10.95 -38.97 2.73
N GLU A 463 -12.09 -39.65 2.78
CA GLU A 463 -13.05 -39.72 1.69
C GLU A 463 -14.00 -38.51 1.68
N GLU A 464 -14.79 -38.35 0.61
CA GLU A 464 -15.72 -37.22 0.45
C GLU A 464 -16.71 -37.09 1.61
N SER A 465 -17.18 -38.21 2.16
CA SER A 465 -18.06 -38.22 3.33
C SER A 465 -17.38 -37.76 4.63
N GLN A 466 -16.07 -37.55 4.63
CA GLN A 466 -15.28 -37.05 5.77
C GLN A 466 -14.80 -35.61 5.57
N ILE A 467 -15.19 -34.96 4.48
CA ILE A 467 -14.95 -33.54 4.24
C ILE A 467 -16.27 -32.80 4.43
N ASN A 468 -16.33 -31.88 5.39
CA ASN A 468 -17.57 -31.20 5.79
C ASN A 468 -18.75 -32.18 5.99
N PRO A 469 -18.58 -33.26 6.79
CA PRO A 469 -19.58 -34.33 6.93
C PRO A 469 -20.92 -33.80 7.42
N MET A 470 -22.01 -34.52 7.16
CA MET A 470 -23.36 -34.08 7.57
C MET A 470 -23.58 -34.10 9.09
N ASP A 471 -23.02 -35.09 9.80
CA ASP A 471 -23.34 -35.40 11.21
C ASP A 471 -22.13 -35.40 12.17
N GLY A 472 -20.90 -35.57 11.68
CA GLY A 472 -19.69 -35.58 12.51
C GLY A 472 -19.42 -36.91 13.25
N GLU A 473 -20.10 -38.00 12.86
CA GLU A 473 -19.97 -39.32 13.49
C GLU A 473 -18.64 -40.03 13.15
N GLN A 474 -17.93 -39.55 12.14
CA GLN A 474 -16.70 -40.15 11.64
C GLN A 474 -15.58 -40.06 12.69
N ALA A 475 -14.67 -41.05 12.73
CA ALA A 475 -13.57 -41.06 13.70
C ALA A 475 -12.64 -39.86 13.54
N VAL A 476 -12.38 -39.48 12.29
CA VAL A 476 -11.63 -38.28 11.88
C VAL A 476 -12.35 -37.66 10.68
N PHE A 477 -12.49 -36.32 10.67
CA PHE A 477 -13.01 -35.57 9.53
C PHE A 477 -12.35 -34.19 9.43
N LEU A 478 -12.43 -33.58 8.25
CA LEU A 478 -11.94 -32.24 7.98
C LEU A 478 -13.11 -31.28 7.76
N MET A 479 -13.01 -30.09 8.35
CA MET A 479 -13.93 -28.98 8.16
C MET A 479 -13.23 -27.82 7.47
N THR A 480 -13.87 -27.28 6.45
CA THR A 480 -13.51 -26.04 5.77
C THR A 480 -14.40 -24.91 6.29
N PRO A 481 -14.02 -23.63 6.10
CA PRO A 481 -14.86 -22.51 6.52
C PRO A 481 -16.14 -22.35 5.68
N PHE A 482 -16.34 -23.18 4.65
CA PHE A 482 -17.54 -23.22 3.82
C PHE A 482 -18.73 -23.96 4.48
N ASP A 483 -18.50 -24.67 5.60
CA ASP A 483 -19.57 -25.36 6.33
C ASP A 483 -20.20 -24.46 7.39
N GLY A 484 -21.47 -24.08 7.18
CA GLY A 484 -22.23 -23.22 8.09
C GLY A 484 -22.64 -23.86 9.43
N ASN A 485 -22.60 -25.20 9.55
CA ASN A 485 -23.06 -25.94 10.73
C ASN A 485 -21.93 -26.63 11.48
N SER A 486 -20.72 -26.07 11.41
CA SER A 486 -19.51 -26.73 11.90
C SER A 486 -19.48 -26.99 13.41
N ALA A 487 -20.09 -26.11 14.20
CA ALA A 487 -19.99 -26.15 15.65
C ALA A 487 -20.63 -27.41 16.25
N GLU A 488 -21.80 -27.84 15.77
CA GLU A 488 -22.47 -29.04 16.30
C GLU A 488 -21.72 -30.32 15.92
N LYS A 489 -21.19 -30.40 14.70
CA LYS A 489 -20.40 -31.55 14.21
C LYS A 489 -19.13 -31.78 15.03
N MET A 490 -18.55 -30.71 15.58
CA MET A 490 -17.32 -30.74 16.37
C MET A 490 -17.56 -30.94 17.88
N LYS A 491 -18.82 -31.07 18.31
CA LYS A 491 -19.19 -31.23 19.72
C LYS A 491 -18.61 -32.50 20.32
N ASN A 492 -18.01 -32.40 21.51
CA ASN A 492 -17.34 -33.49 22.21
C ASN A 492 -16.18 -34.13 21.43
N ARG A 493 -15.46 -33.33 20.64
CA ARG A 493 -14.32 -33.78 19.84
C ARG A 493 -13.10 -32.89 20.07
N TYR A 494 -11.93 -33.43 19.74
CA TYR A 494 -10.67 -32.69 19.70
C TYR A 494 -10.50 -32.07 18.32
N ASN A 495 -10.26 -30.77 18.28
CA ASN A 495 -10.26 -29.99 17.05
C ASN A 495 -8.94 -29.26 16.92
N LEU A 496 -8.23 -29.50 15.82
CA LEU A 496 -6.94 -28.88 15.51
C LEU A 496 -7.14 -27.88 14.36
N VAL A 497 -6.77 -26.62 14.58
CA VAL A 497 -7.00 -25.51 13.65
C VAL A 497 -5.73 -25.21 12.87
N PHE A 498 -5.77 -25.36 11.55
CA PHE A 498 -4.63 -25.11 10.66
C PHE A 498 -4.88 -23.92 9.75
N ILE A 499 -3.90 -23.03 9.66
CA ILE A 499 -3.80 -21.98 8.64
C ILE A 499 -2.53 -22.23 7.87
N ASN A 500 -2.61 -22.28 6.54
CA ASN A 500 -1.47 -22.53 5.67
C ASN A 500 -0.67 -23.77 6.08
N ASN A 501 -1.39 -24.83 6.46
CA ASN A 501 -0.87 -26.11 6.94
C ASN A 501 -0.07 -26.05 8.25
N VAL A 502 -0.08 -24.94 8.98
CA VAL A 502 0.58 -24.80 10.29
C VAL A 502 -0.48 -24.75 11.38
N LEU A 503 -0.29 -25.54 12.45
CA LEU A 503 -1.20 -25.57 13.59
C LEU A 503 -1.19 -24.21 14.31
N GLN A 504 -2.34 -23.55 14.34
CA GLN A 504 -2.51 -22.25 15.00
C GLN A 504 -3.13 -22.39 16.39
N ASP A 505 -4.13 -23.25 16.51
CA ASP A 505 -4.97 -23.40 17.71
C ASP A 505 -5.46 -24.84 17.88
N PHE A 506 -5.89 -25.21 19.08
CA PHE A 506 -6.62 -26.46 19.32
C PHE A 506 -7.64 -26.29 20.45
N PHE A 507 -8.73 -27.05 20.40
CA PHE A 507 -9.76 -27.00 21.43
C PHE A 507 -10.55 -28.31 21.50
N TYR A 508 -11.25 -28.51 22.62
CA TYR A 508 -12.24 -29.56 22.77
C TYR A 508 -13.65 -28.97 22.80
N GLY A 509 -14.57 -29.56 22.04
CA GLY A 509 -15.98 -29.13 22.02
C GLY A 509 -16.32 -28.20 20.84
N THR A 510 -17.26 -27.27 21.06
CA THR A 510 -17.93 -26.55 19.98
C THR A 510 -17.30 -25.17 19.71
N ARG A 511 -16.93 -24.90 18.46
CA ARG A 511 -16.54 -23.57 17.96
C ARG A 511 -16.87 -23.47 16.46
N THR A 512 -17.00 -22.26 15.94
CA THR A 512 -17.06 -22.05 14.49
C THR A 512 -15.67 -22.23 13.87
N VAL A 513 -15.62 -22.72 12.62
CA VAL A 513 -14.37 -22.77 11.86
C VAL A 513 -13.91 -21.34 11.55
N PRO A 514 -12.64 -20.98 11.84
CA PRO A 514 -12.14 -19.64 11.49
C PRO A 514 -12.15 -19.39 9.98
N PRO A 515 -12.38 -18.13 9.54
CA PRO A 515 -12.50 -17.77 8.12
C PRO A 515 -11.39 -18.24 7.18
N THR A 516 -10.17 -18.35 7.70
CA THR A 516 -8.96 -18.67 6.92
C THR A 516 -8.32 -19.99 7.32
N ALA A 517 -9.04 -20.83 8.07
CA ALA A 517 -8.52 -22.07 8.61
C ALA A 517 -9.34 -23.27 8.15
N ILE A 518 -8.67 -24.42 8.12
CA ILE A 518 -9.35 -25.71 8.16
C ILE A 518 -9.22 -26.31 9.55
N VAL A 519 -10.17 -27.18 9.92
CA VAL A 519 -10.16 -27.87 11.22
C VAL A 519 -10.15 -29.37 10.99
N LEU A 520 -9.16 -30.05 11.56
CA LEU A 520 -9.12 -31.51 11.61
C LEU A 520 -9.72 -31.95 12.95
N SER A 521 -10.82 -32.69 12.91
CA SER A 521 -11.60 -33.07 14.08
C SER A 521 -11.49 -34.57 14.38
N PHE A 522 -11.15 -34.90 15.61
CA PHE A 522 -10.88 -36.25 16.09
C PHE A 522 -11.81 -36.62 17.24
N LYS A 523 -12.34 -37.84 17.20
CA LYS A 523 -13.04 -38.41 18.36
C LYS A 523 -12.07 -38.64 19.53
N TYR A 524 -10.83 -39.04 19.23
CA TYR A 524 -9.74 -39.23 20.18
C TYR A 524 -8.43 -38.70 19.58
N PHE A 525 -7.67 -37.92 20.34
CA PHE A 525 -6.37 -37.40 19.91
C PHE A 525 -5.38 -37.38 21.09
N ASP A 526 -4.16 -37.87 20.87
CA ASP A 526 -3.11 -37.86 21.88
C ASP A 526 -2.30 -36.55 21.82
N PHE A 527 -2.59 -35.64 22.74
CA PHE A 527 -1.90 -34.35 22.83
C PHE A 527 -0.45 -34.46 23.27
N ASN A 528 -0.01 -35.59 23.83
CA ASN A 528 1.40 -35.77 24.19
C ASN A 528 2.31 -35.77 22.95
N LEU A 529 1.75 -35.96 21.76
CA LEU A 529 2.47 -35.85 20.49
C LEU A 529 2.78 -34.41 20.08
N ILE A 530 2.18 -33.41 20.73
CA ILE A 530 2.41 -31.98 20.46
C ILE A 530 3.33 -31.41 21.54
N SER A 531 4.64 -31.41 21.28
CA SER A 531 5.61 -30.77 22.19
C SER A 531 5.60 -29.24 22.08
N GLU A 532 5.41 -28.71 20.87
CA GLU A 532 5.34 -27.27 20.59
C GLU A 532 4.45 -26.99 19.38
N MET A 533 3.40 -26.18 19.55
CA MET A 533 2.41 -25.94 18.49
C MET A 533 3.01 -25.38 17.20
N ALA A 534 3.97 -24.45 17.31
CA ALA A 534 4.59 -23.79 16.16
C ALA A 534 5.38 -24.75 15.26
N THR A 535 5.73 -25.94 15.77
CA THR A 535 6.47 -26.98 15.03
C THR A 535 5.54 -27.96 14.32
N VAL A 536 4.24 -27.96 14.63
CA VAL A 536 3.29 -28.89 14.03
C VAL A 536 2.79 -28.36 12.69
N SER A 537 3.23 -29.02 11.63
CA SER A 537 2.74 -28.80 10.27
C SER A 537 2.05 -30.05 9.74
N MET A 538 1.17 -29.82 8.78
CA MET A 538 0.47 -30.85 8.04
C MET A 538 0.97 -30.87 6.60
N HIS A 539 1.12 -32.06 6.03
CA HIS A 539 1.25 -32.20 4.59
C HIS A 539 -0.03 -32.80 4.04
N MET A 540 -0.57 -32.17 2.99
CA MET A 540 -1.83 -32.55 2.38
C MET A 540 -1.60 -32.87 0.91
N GLU A 541 -2.25 -33.92 0.44
CA GLU A 541 -2.34 -34.29 -0.97
C GLU A 541 -3.84 -34.39 -1.30
N ILE A 542 -4.35 -33.54 -2.17
CA ILE A 542 -5.77 -33.46 -2.53
C ILE A 542 -5.96 -34.04 -3.93
N ASP A 543 -6.99 -34.87 -4.11
CA ASP A 543 -7.30 -35.46 -5.42
C ASP A 543 -7.57 -34.38 -6.49
N TYR A 544 -7.40 -34.67 -7.78
CA TYR A 544 -7.51 -33.68 -8.86
C TYR A 544 -8.90 -32.99 -8.92
N PRO A 545 -9.01 -31.77 -9.49
CA PRO A 545 -10.30 -31.08 -9.61
C PRO A 545 -11.29 -31.86 -10.48
N LYS A 546 -12.55 -31.97 -10.05
CA LYS A 546 -13.61 -32.69 -10.77
C LYS A 546 -13.80 -32.19 -12.22
N ASP A 547 -13.62 -30.89 -12.44
CA ASP A 547 -13.80 -30.23 -13.74
C ASP A 547 -12.57 -30.31 -14.66
N ILE A 548 -11.44 -30.85 -14.18
CA ILE A 548 -10.20 -30.93 -14.96
C ILE A 548 -9.80 -32.40 -15.17
N PRO A 549 -9.60 -32.85 -16.43
CA PRO A 549 -9.12 -34.20 -16.68
C PRO A 549 -7.80 -34.47 -15.96
N LYS A 550 -7.68 -35.64 -15.34
CA LYS A 550 -6.47 -36.05 -14.60
C LYS A 550 -5.20 -35.90 -15.44
N SER A 551 -5.24 -36.26 -16.72
CA SER A 551 -4.10 -36.12 -17.65
C SER A 551 -3.62 -34.67 -17.79
N THR A 552 -4.52 -33.70 -17.70
CA THR A 552 -4.19 -32.27 -17.72
C THR A 552 -3.66 -31.83 -16.36
N TRP A 553 -4.29 -32.27 -15.27
CA TRP A 553 -3.84 -31.97 -13.91
C TRP A 553 -2.43 -32.50 -13.62
N ASP A 554 -2.07 -33.68 -14.12
CA ASP A 554 -0.73 -34.26 -13.99
C ASP A 554 0.38 -33.40 -14.63
N GLN A 555 0.01 -32.47 -15.54
CA GLN A 555 0.92 -31.49 -16.13
C GLN A 555 1.01 -30.19 -15.34
N VAL A 556 0.15 -29.95 -14.34
CA VAL A 556 0.14 -28.72 -13.56
C VAL A 556 1.37 -28.66 -12.65
N VAL A 557 2.18 -27.61 -12.80
CA VAL A 557 3.36 -27.35 -11.95
C VAL A 557 3.03 -26.43 -10.78
N VAL A 558 2.09 -25.51 -10.98
CA VAL A 558 1.56 -24.62 -9.94
C VAL A 558 0.09 -24.33 -10.20
N ALA A 559 -0.71 -24.26 -9.13
CA ALA A 559 -2.06 -23.74 -9.19
C ALA A 559 -2.34 -22.86 -7.97
N ALA A 560 -3.02 -21.74 -8.20
CA ALA A 560 -3.29 -20.76 -7.17
C ALA A 560 -4.77 -20.34 -7.24
N GLY A 561 -5.48 -20.43 -6.12
CA GLY A 561 -6.91 -20.17 -5.99
C GLY A 561 -7.26 -18.97 -5.12
N GLY A 562 -8.54 -18.63 -5.12
CA GLY A 562 -9.06 -17.43 -4.47
C GLY A 562 -9.54 -16.37 -5.45
N GLY A 563 -9.62 -16.68 -6.76
CA GLY A 563 -10.19 -15.81 -7.77
C GLY A 563 -11.70 -16.03 -7.94
N THR A 564 -12.29 -15.31 -8.91
CA THR A 564 -13.71 -15.43 -9.24
C THR A 564 -13.92 -15.60 -10.73
N PHE A 565 -14.65 -16.61 -11.17
CA PHE A 565 -15.03 -16.69 -12.59
C PHE A 565 -16.00 -15.57 -12.96
N LEU A 566 -15.69 -14.88 -14.05
CA LEU A 566 -16.58 -13.91 -14.70
C LEU A 566 -17.21 -14.50 -15.96
N TYR A 567 -16.45 -15.35 -16.66
CA TYR A 567 -16.88 -16.05 -17.86
C TYR A 567 -16.31 -17.47 -17.85
N LYS A 568 -17.12 -18.47 -18.16
CA LYS A 568 -16.72 -19.89 -18.21
C LYS A 568 -17.68 -20.64 -19.15
N ASN A 569 -17.16 -21.55 -19.97
CA ASN A 569 -17.97 -22.45 -20.81
C ASN A 569 -18.98 -21.72 -21.73
N GLY A 570 -18.59 -20.59 -22.31
CA GLY A 570 -19.46 -19.82 -23.19
C GLY A 570 -20.45 -18.89 -22.48
N GLU A 571 -20.49 -18.88 -21.14
CA GLU A 571 -21.47 -18.13 -20.35
C GLU A 571 -20.84 -16.94 -19.61
N ASN A 572 -21.49 -15.78 -19.69
CA ASN A 572 -21.22 -14.63 -18.83
C ASN A 572 -21.93 -14.80 -17.47
N LEU A 573 -21.15 -15.17 -16.45
CA LEU A 573 -21.62 -15.47 -15.10
C LEU A 573 -21.94 -14.21 -14.27
N VAL A 574 -21.66 -13.04 -14.81
CA VAL A 574 -21.87 -11.73 -14.16
C VAL A 574 -22.68 -10.77 -15.02
N GLU A 575 -23.37 -11.26 -16.06
CA GLU A 575 -24.15 -10.44 -17.01
C GLU A 575 -25.18 -9.53 -16.32
N THR A 576 -25.77 -10.02 -15.23
CA THR A 576 -26.70 -9.26 -14.39
C THR A 576 -26.29 -9.38 -12.93
N TYR A 577 -26.76 -8.47 -12.09
CA TYR A 577 -26.52 -8.54 -10.65
C TYR A 577 -27.01 -9.86 -10.03
N ALA A 578 -28.15 -10.38 -10.49
CA ALA A 578 -28.68 -11.66 -10.01
C ALA A 578 -27.77 -12.85 -10.38
N LYS A 579 -27.27 -12.90 -11.62
CA LYS A 579 -26.28 -13.92 -12.03
C LYS A 579 -24.98 -13.80 -11.24
N GLN A 580 -24.48 -12.58 -11.04
CA GLN A 580 -23.29 -12.33 -10.22
C GLN A 580 -23.46 -12.86 -8.81
N LEU A 581 -24.58 -12.55 -8.13
CA LEU A 581 -24.84 -13.04 -6.77
C LEU A 581 -24.89 -14.57 -6.73
N SER A 582 -25.63 -15.20 -7.65
CA SER A 582 -25.73 -16.66 -7.71
C SER A 582 -24.36 -17.33 -7.95
N ASN A 583 -23.55 -16.79 -8.86
CA ASN A 583 -22.20 -17.28 -9.11
C ASN A 583 -21.32 -17.12 -7.86
N PHE A 584 -21.38 -15.96 -7.20
CA PHE A 584 -20.54 -15.66 -6.04
C PHE A 584 -20.97 -16.47 -4.81
N GLU A 585 -22.24 -16.83 -4.71
CA GLU A 585 -22.75 -17.77 -3.72
C GLU A 585 -22.18 -19.18 -3.95
N ASN A 586 -22.23 -19.66 -5.20
CA ASN A 586 -21.70 -20.97 -5.59
C ASN A 586 -20.18 -21.11 -5.37
N GLU A 587 -19.43 -20.04 -5.58
CA GLU A 587 -17.99 -20.00 -5.29
C GLU A 587 -17.67 -19.78 -3.79
N GLY A 588 -18.69 -19.49 -2.97
CA GLY A 588 -18.54 -19.25 -1.53
C GLY A 588 -18.02 -17.85 -1.17
N TRP A 589 -18.06 -16.87 -2.08
CA TRP A 589 -17.75 -15.46 -1.79
C TRP A 589 -18.76 -14.81 -0.86
N LEU A 590 -20.04 -15.22 -0.93
CA LEU A 590 -21.12 -14.72 -0.08
C LEU A 590 -21.23 -15.45 1.26
N HIS A 591 -20.44 -16.51 1.47
CA HIS A 591 -20.46 -17.24 2.73
C HIS A 591 -20.00 -16.33 3.89
N GLU A 592 -20.64 -16.41 5.05
CA GLU A 592 -20.39 -15.52 6.20
C GLU A 592 -18.90 -15.48 6.58
N ASN A 593 -18.25 -16.65 6.62
CA ASN A 593 -16.82 -16.74 6.89
C ASN A 593 -15.97 -16.11 5.77
N SER A 594 -16.36 -16.25 4.51
CA SER A 594 -15.63 -15.64 3.40
C SER A 594 -15.65 -14.13 3.52
N LEU A 595 -16.81 -13.54 3.84
CA LEU A 595 -16.98 -12.09 4.03
C LEU A 595 -16.06 -11.53 5.13
N LYS A 596 -15.80 -12.29 6.19
CA LYS A 596 -14.87 -11.92 7.28
C LYS A 596 -13.39 -11.92 6.86
N SER A 597 -13.07 -12.50 5.71
CA SER A 597 -11.71 -12.61 5.18
C SER A 597 -11.44 -11.72 3.97
N GLN A 598 -12.36 -10.81 3.64
CA GLN A 598 -12.31 -9.97 2.45
C GLN A 598 -12.14 -8.49 2.81
N GLU A 599 -11.08 -7.86 2.31
CA GLU A 599 -11.01 -6.38 2.33
C GLU A 599 -11.84 -5.75 1.21
N THR A 600 -11.83 -6.41 0.05
CA THR A 600 -12.54 -5.99 -1.15
C THR A 600 -13.90 -6.64 -1.15
N ILE A 601 -14.95 -5.82 -1.05
CA ILE A 601 -16.32 -6.28 -1.13
C ILE A 601 -16.61 -6.65 -2.59
N VAL A 602 -16.47 -7.93 -2.94
CA VAL A 602 -16.66 -8.39 -4.33
C VAL A 602 -18.14 -8.40 -4.71
N HIS A 603 -19.05 -8.67 -3.78
CA HIS A 603 -20.46 -8.90 -4.09
C HIS A 603 -21.26 -7.65 -4.44
N GLU A 604 -20.73 -6.45 -4.20
CA GLU A 604 -21.39 -5.23 -4.56
C GLU A 604 -21.31 -4.96 -6.06
N PHE A 605 -22.43 -4.50 -6.65
CA PHE A 605 -22.51 -4.14 -8.06
C PHE A 605 -21.91 -2.75 -8.33
N LYS A 606 -20.63 -2.57 -7.96
CA LYS A 606 -19.93 -1.28 -8.02
C LYS A 606 -18.65 -1.33 -8.82
N ARG A 607 -18.34 -0.19 -9.42
CA ARG A 607 -17.07 0.05 -10.12
C ARG A 607 -15.92 0.10 -9.13
N GLY A 608 -14.79 -0.41 -9.56
CA GLY A 608 -13.53 -0.29 -8.84
C GLY A 608 -12.36 -0.78 -9.69
N PRO A 609 -11.12 -0.67 -9.18
CA PRO A 609 -9.96 -1.27 -9.83
C PRO A 609 -10.12 -2.79 -9.89
N ARG A 610 -9.84 -3.38 -11.05
CA ARG A 610 -9.97 -4.82 -11.31
C ARG A 610 -8.78 -5.32 -12.09
N SER A 611 -8.41 -6.57 -11.85
CA SER A 611 -7.40 -7.27 -12.64
C SER A 611 -7.94 -8.64 -12.98
N VAL A 612 -7.85 -9.00 -14.25
CA VAL A 612 -8.40 -10.26 -14.75
C VAL A 612 -7.37 -10.96 -15.63
N ILE A 613 -7.42 -12.28 -15.57
CA ILE A 613 -6.69 -13.19 -16.46
C ILE A 613 -7.70 -14.07 -17.17
N GLY A 614 -7.51 -14.26 -18.47
CA GLY A 614 -8.38 -15.08 -19.29
C GLY A 614 -7.61 -15.79 -20.38
N LYS A 615 -8.32 -16.62 -21.12
CA LYS A 615 -7.78 -17.36 -22.25
C LYS A 615 -8.82 -17.44 -23.37
N THR A 616 -8.37 -17.37 -24.62
CA THR A 616 -9.22 -17.63 -25.79
C THR A 616 -9.22 -19.11 -26.16
N LEU A 617 -10.19 -19.54 -26.97
CA LEU A 617 -10.22 -20.90 -27.52
C LEU A 617 -8.98 -21.21 -28.38
N ALA A 618 -8.36 -20.19 -28.97
CA ALA A 618 -7.09 -20.31 -29.69
C ALA A 618 -5.86 -20.44 -28.78
N GLY A 619 -6.02 -20.30 -27.46
CA GLY A 619 -4.96 -20.41 -26.47
C GLY A 619 -4.22 -19.11 -26.16
N GLU A 620 -4.70 -17.97 -26.63
CA GLU A 620 -4.10 -16.67 -26.32
C GLU A 620 -4.40 -16.28 -24.87
N MET A 621 -3.39 -15.83 -24.13
CA MET A 621 -3.59 -15.36 -22.77
C MET A 621 -3.98 -13.89 -22.78
N LEU A 622 -5.03 -13.57 -22.04
CA LEU A 622 -5.61 -12.24 -21.94
C LEU A 622 -5.33 -11.68 -20.54
N LEU A 623 -4.56 -10.61 -20.43
CA LEU A 623 -4.24 -9.95 -19.16
C LEU A 623 -4.79 -8.53 -19.19
N TYR A 624 -5.64 -8.17 -18.24
CA TYR A 624 -6.19 -6.82 -18.14
C TYR A 624 -6.06 -6.30 -16.72
N SER A 625 -5.73 -5.01 -16.59
CA SER A 625 -5.80 -4.28 -15.33
C SER A 625 -6.45 -2.93 -15.55
N PHE A 626 -7.57 -2.72 -14.87
CA PHE A 626 -8.39 -1.52 -14.90
C PHE A 626 -8.05 -0.64 -13.70
N SER A 627 -7.67 0.61 -13.96
CA SER A 627 -7.53 1.64 -12.94
C SER A 627 -8.89 2.02 -12.39
N GLY A 628 -8.96 2.38 -11.10
CA GLY A 628 -10.19 2.85 -10.45
C GLY A 628 -9.89 3.61 -9.18
N ARG A 629 -10.88 4.26 -8.57
CA ARG A 629 -10.71 5.11 -7.37
C ARG A 629 -9.63 6.18 -7.54
N ILE A 630 -9.50 6.71 -8.74
CA ILE A 630 -8.63 7.84 -9.09
C ILE A 630 -9.45 8.87 -9.85
N LYS A 631 -8.97 10.11 -9.93
CA LYS A 631 -9.68 11.21 -10.60
C LYS A 631 -9.98 10.87 -12.06
N GLU A 632 -9.10 10.13 -12.71
CA GLU A 632 -9.15 9.77 -14.12
C GLU A 632 -9.95 8.48 -14.40
N SER A 633 -10.33 7.71 -13.37
CA SER A 633 -11.07 6.44 -13.54
C SER A 633 -11.80 6.02 -12.26
N GLU A 634 -13.10 5.77 -12.38
CA GLU A 634 -13.90 5.13 -11.31
C GLU A 634 -13.63 3.61 -11.23
N GLY A 635 -13.09 3.03 -12.30
CA GLY A 635 -12.95 1.59 -12.47
C GLY A 635 -14.12 0.97 -13.20
N VAL A 636 -14.25 -0.35 -13.06
CA VAL A 636 -15.22 -1.16 -13.80
C VAL A 636 -15.94 -2.13 -12.89
N ARG A 637 -17.21 -2.41 -13.23
CA ARG A 637 -17.94 -3.56 -12.68
C ARG A 637 -17.54 -4.85 -13.40
N PHE A 638 -17.90 -5.99 -12.82
CA PHE A 638 -17.56 -7.29 -13.40
C PHE A 638 -18.27 -7.55 -14.75
N ASP A 639 -19.53 -7.14 -14.89
CA ASP A 639 -20.26 -7.20 -16.17
C ASP A 639 -19.58 -6.36 -17.25
N GLU A 640 -19.13 -5.15 -16.90
CA GLU A 640 -18.43 -4.25 -17.80
C GLU A 640 -17.10 -4.84 -18.30
N VAL A 641 -16.37 -5.57 -17.43
CA VAL A 641 -15.15 -6.29 -17.82
C VAL A 641 -15.46 -7.34 -18.88
N VAL A 642 -16.45 -8.21 -18.66
CA VAL A 642 -16.78 -9.29 -19.60
C VAL A 642 -17.26 -8.72 -20.94
N VAL A 643 -18.14 -7.71 -20.91
CA VAL A 643 -18.61 -7.03 -22.13
C VAL A 643 -17.44 -6.40 -22.89
N HIS A 644 -16.46 -5.83 -22.19
CA HIS A 644 -15.29 -5.23 -22.82
C HIS A 644 -14.41 -6.28 -23.50
N VAL A 645 -14.08 -7.36 -22.78
CA VAL A 645 -13.23 -8.44 -23.31
C VAL A 645 -13.90 -9.13 -24.50
N LEU A 646 -15.20 -9.44 -24.43
CA LEU A 646 -15.93 -10.10 -25.53
C LEU A 646 -16.05 -9.25 -26.80
N ARG A 647 -15.98 -7.91 -26.70
CA ARG A 647 -15.93 -7.04 -27.89
C ARG A 647 -14.62 -7.16 -28.65
N GLU A 648 -13.55 -7.48 -27.96
CA GLU A 648 -12.20 -7.60 -28.52
C GLU A 648 -11.87 -9.06 -28.88
N HIS A 649 -12.40 -10.02 -28.11
CA HIS A 649 -12.13 -11.45 -28.23
C HIS A 649 -13.47 -12.23 -28.11
N GLN A 650 -14.12 -12.47 -29.25
CA GLN A 650 -15.41 -13.20 -29.30
C GLN A 650 -15.26 -14.70 -28.97
N ASP A 651 -14.05 -15.23 -29.11
CA ASP A 651 -13.67 -16.61 -28.86
C ASP A 651 -13.10 -16.82 -27.44
N LEU A 652 -13.54 -16.02 -26.47
CA LEU A 652 -13.17 -16.17 -25.06
C LEU A 652 -13.57 -17.56 -24.54
N ASP A 653 -12.63 -18.27 -23.92
CA ASP A 653 -12.86 -19.59 -23.29
C ASP A 653 -13.30 -19.40 -21.84
N TRP A 654 -12.45 -18.73 -21.05
CA TRP A 654 -12.71 -18.39 -19.66
C TRP A 654 -12.05 -17.07 -19.25
N LEU A 655 -12.59 -16.45 -18.20
CA LEU A 655 -12.08 -15.22 -17.60
C LEU A 655 -12.25 -15.26 -16.07
N VAL A 656 -11.16 -15.05 -15.35
CA VAL A 656 -11.10 -15.05 -13.88
C VAL A 656 -10.67 -13.68 -13.38
N ASN A 657 -11.40 -13.15 -12.40
CA ASN A 657 -11.01 -11.98 -11.63
C ASN A 657 -10.03 -12.36 -10.51
N LEU A 658 -9.00 -11.54 -10.36
CA LEU A 658 -7.94 -11.64 -9.37
C LEU A 658 -8.13 -10.59 -8.25
N ASP A 659 -7.11 -10.35 -7.43
CA ASP A 659 -7.20 -9.30 -6.41
C ASP A 659 -7.36 -7.92 -7.06
N GLY A 660 -8.27 -7.13 -6.49
CA GLY A 660 -8.68 -5.83 -6.99
C GLY A 660 -8.05 -4.67 -6.22
N GLY A 661 -8.70 -3.50 -6.31
CA GLY A 661 -8.34 -2.36 -5.47
C GLY A 661 -6.90 -1.87 -5.73
N ALA A 662 -6.16 -1.58 -4.67
CA ALA A 662 -4.79 -1.09 -4.81
C ALA A 662 -3.81 -2.14 -5.32
N SER A 663 -4.20 -3.42 -5.33
CA SER A 663 -3.39 -4.51 -5.88
C SER A 663 -3.42 -4.51 -7.41
N SER A 664 -4.44 -3.91 -8.03
CA SER A 664 -4.66 -3.95 -9.47
C SER A 664 -3.55 -3.26 -10.26
N CYS A 665 -2.68 -4.06 -10.87
CA CYS A 665 -1.56 -3.59 -11.65
C CYS A 665 -1.17 -4.58 -12.75
N LEU A 666 -1.12 -4.08 -13.99
CA LEU A 666 -0.41 -4.69 -15.09
C LEU A 666 0.90 -3.89 -15.27
N GLY A 667 2.02 -4.60 -15.38
CA GLY A 667 3.34 -3.99 -15.52
C GLY A 667 4.12 -4.62 -16.67
N TYR A 668 5.05 -3.86 -17.23
CA TYR A 668 6.07 -4.36 -18.15
C TYR A 668 7.43 -4.18 -17.51
N ALA A 669 8.25 -5.23 -17.53
CA ALA A 669 9.64 -5.12 -17.09
C ALA A 669 10.59 -5.47 -18.23
N SER A 670 11.57 -4.61 -18.47
CA SER A 670 12.62 -4.84 -19.46
C SER A 670 13.97 -4.43 -18.88
N GLN A 671 14.97 -5.31 -18.99
CA GLN A 671 16.35 -5.04 -18.54
C GLN A 671 16.44 -4.51 -17.10
N GLY A 672 15.65 -5.10 -16.20
CA GLY A 672 15.61 -4.74 -14.79
C GLY A 672 14.73 -3.53 -14.44
N VAL A 673 14.17 -2.84 -15.44
CA VAL A 673 13.29 -1.68 -15.23
C VAL A 673 11.84 -2.13 -15.29
N PHE A 674 11.09 -1.90 -14.22
CA PHE A 674 9.65 -2.17 -14.15
C PHE A 674 8.85 -0.88 -14.37
N THR A 675 7.87 -0.95 -15.27
CA THR A 675 6.97 0.14 -15.65
C THR A 675 5.52 -0.29 -15.41
N GLU A 676 4.78 0.46 -14.59
CA GLU A 676 3.34 0.33 -14.45
C GLU A 676 2.63 0.75 -15.74
N LEU A 677 1.72 -0.10 -16.25
CA LEU A 677 1.00 0.16 -17.50
C LEU A 677 -0.38 0.77 -17.26
N ASN A 678 -1.02 0.48 -16.12
CA ASN A 678 -2.18 1.21 -15.62
C ASN A 678 -1.79 2.07 -14.42
N ILE A 679 -2.68 2.95 -13.95
CA ILE A 679 -2.48 3.73 -12.72
C ILE A 679 -3.09 2.96 -11.54
N PRO A 680 -2.29 2.36 -10.64
CA PRO A 680 -2.81 1.72 -9.43
C PRO A 680 -3.32 2.79 -8.46
N CYS A 681 -4.37 2.50 -7.70
CA CYS A 681 -4.84 3.43 -6.67
C CYS A 681 -3.95 3.36 -5.41
N ALA A 682 -3.97 4.42 -4.62
CA ALA A 682 -3.22 4.48 -3.37
C ALA A 682 -3.68 3.42 -2.34
N SER A 683 -2.76 3.03 -1.45
CA SER A 683 -3.04 2.26 -0.24
C SER A 683 -2.10 2.68 0.89
N LYS A 684 -2.15 1.99 2.03
CA LYS A 684 -1.18 2.21 3.13
C LYS A 684 0.28 1.93 2.74
N TYR A 685 0.52 1.26 1.60
CA TYR A 685 1.85 0.85 1.17
C TYR A 685 2.35 1.57 -0.11
N ASN A 686 1.52 2.38 -0.77
CA ASN A 686 1.85 3.01 -2.05
C ASN A 686 1.02 4.27 -2.30
N ALA A 687 1.63 5.23 -2.99
CA ALA A 687 0.93 6.35 -3.61
C ALA A 687 0.22 5.91 -4.90
N THR A 688 -0.72 6.74 -5.37
CA THR A 688 -1.38 6.56 -6.66
C THR A 688 -0.36 6.54 -7.80
N GLY A 689 -0.53 5.65 -8.77
CA GLY A 689 0.40 5.48 -9.89
C GLY A 689 1.60 4.57 -9.58
N MET A 690 1.72 4.07 -8.35
CA MET A 690 2.74 3.08 -8.00
C MET A 690 2.16 1.74 -7.58
N VAL A 691 2.79 0.67 -8.09
CA VAL A 691 2.41 -0.68 -7.70
C VAL A 691 2.64 -0.89 -6.20
N ARG A 692 1.64 -1.45 -5.52
CA ARG A 692 1.78 -1.84 -4.11
C ARG A 692 2.59 -3.14 -3.99
N PRO A 693 3.26 -3.38 -2.86
CA PRO A 693 3.72 -4.71 -2.52
C PRO A 693 2.52 -5.66 -2.35
N VAL A 694 2.62 -6.84 -2.96
CA VAL A 694 1.61 -7.90 -2.92
C VAL A 694 2.26 -9.20 -2.46
N ASN A 695 1.47 -10.15 -1.95
CA ASN A 695 2.02 -11.44 -1.55
C ASN A 695 2.29 -12.35 -2.76
N SER A 696 1.53 -12.18 -3.86
CA SER A 696 1.56 -13.06 -5.02
C SER A 696 1.27 -12.34 -6.33
N PHE A 697 1.83 -12.85 -7.42
CA PHE A 697 1.66 -12.31 -8.78
C PHE A 697 2.11 -13.28 -9.87
N PHE A 698 1.60 -13.04 -11.09
CA PHE A 698 2.01 -13.76 -12.30
C PHE A 698 3.08 -12.98 -13.05
N VAL A 699 4.08 -13.71 -13.56
CA VAL A 699 5.16 -13.19 -14.40
C VAL A 699 5.20 -13.99 -15.68
N PHE A 700 5.03 -13.32 -16.82
CA PHE A 700 5.07 -13.90 -18.15
C PHE A 700 6.36 -13.45 -18.82
N GLN A 701 7.33 -14.34 -18.94
CA GLN A 701 8.57 -14.07 -19.67
C GLN A 701 8.31 -14.19 -21.17
N LEU A 702 8.63 -13.14 -21.91
CA LEU A 702 8.48 -13.10 -23.36
C LEU A 702 9.77 -13.58 -24.04
N LYS A 703 9.63 -14.27 -25.18
CA LYS A 703 10.79 -14.60 -26.02
C LYS A 703 11.34 -13.32 -26.63
N CYS A 704 12.67 -13.11 -26.58
CA CYS A 704 13.29 -12.01 -27.29
C CYS A 704 13.10 -12.17 -28.80
N ASN A 705 12.41 -11.24 -29.45
CA ASN A 705 12.36 -11.16 -30.91
C ASN A 705 13.74 -10.77 -31.45
N GLN A 706 14.56 -11.75 -31.81
CA GLN A 706 15.86 -11.52 -32.44
C GLN A 706 15.74 -10.99 -33.89
N GLU A 707 14.54 -10.94 -34.47
CA GLU A 707 14.35 -10.67 -35.90
C GLU A 707 14.28 -9.17 -36.28
N ASN A 708 14.15 -8.24 -35.34
CA ASN A 708 14.06 -6.79 -35.63
C ASN A 708 15.35 -5.99 -35.35
N LYS A 709 16.50 -6.67 -35.16
CA LYS A 709 17.83 -6.02 -35.07
C LYS A 709 18.71 -6.33 -36.30
N LYS A 710 18.15 -6.19 -37.50
CA LYS A 710 18.92 -6.18 -38.75
C LYS A 710 18.85 -4.83 -39.42
#